data_AF-E9T224-F1
#
_entry.id   AF-E9T224-F1
#
_cell.length_a   1.000
_cell.length_b   1.000
_cell.length_c   1.000
_cell.angle_alpha   90.00
_cell.angle_beta   90.00
_cell.angle_gamma   90.00
#
_symmetry.space_group_name_H-M   'P 1'
#
loop_
_entity.id
_entity.type
_entity.pdbx_description
1 polymer ?
#
loop_
_entity_poly.entity_id
_entity_poly.type
_entity_poly.pdbx_seq_one_letter_code
_entity_poly.pdbx_strand_id
1 'polypeptide(L)'
;MPDWTPISDALRRAGVRDVRADGTTRAMYSSDASLYRVPPTTVVFPRAVDEVAAVLDVCRAEGVPLTARGAGTSVAGNAVGPGVVLDFSRHLGRLLAVDPEARTAVVEPGVVQAVLQRAAAPHGLRFGPDPSTHNRCTVGGMIGNNACGARTLGYGRTSDNVAGLEFLAGTGEALSLPAATGSLILDRLRDVTRAGLATIRTEFGRFGRQASGYALEHLLPENGFDVRRFVVGSEGTLGIVTQATVNLVRDPAHRVLVALGYPDIASAGDDAKAVLGFRPTACEGIDSRLVDVVRDRRGPQAVPPLPNGAAWLFVEIAGESRDDVLDRARALAGGCGAVDALVVDDPARAAALWRIREDGAGLAGRSPAGAPAYAGWEDAAVPPDRMGPYLRDFDALLTDFGIIGLPYGHFADGCLHIRLDLPLDRPDGSAVFRRFLTAAAELVARYDGSLSGEHGDGRARSELLPLMYSPEALRLFGAVKHIFDPGNVLNPGVLVDPRPVDADLRVPRTAPLRRGLALAYRDDDGDFAQAVHRCTGVGKCRADTTGAGGVMCPSYLATREEKDSTRGRARVLQEMVNGSLVRDGWRSAEVHDALDLCLSCKGCASDCPTGVDMASWKSEVLHQSYRRRLRPASHYSLGWLPRWAALAGRAPRLVNAVTRLPGVAPAALTLGGADRRRHVPQFAPVSFRRWFASTATQRRATGDPVLLFVDTFTDHFTPEVGIATVQVLEDAGFRPQLTPKRQCCGLTWITTGQLDAARRILGRTVTALAEAGAPIVGMEPSCTAVLRADAVELLDTDDARAVAESTRTLAELLAGRDGWSPPDLSGTTVVAQPHCHHHAVMTWNADAQLLQRAGAQVERLGGCCGLAGNFGVERGHYDVSVAIAEHQLLPTIERIRPETVVLADGYSCRTQIADLGRRQGTHLAQLLADQGKRG
;
A
#
# COMPACT_ATOMS: atom_id res chain seq x y z
N MET A 1 11.62 6.18 -30.35
CA MET A 1 10.77 4.97 -30.39
C MET A 1 11.39 3.97 -31.35
N PRO A 2 11.74 2.75 -30.92
CA PRO A 2 12.66 2.48 -29.82
C PRO A 2 13.95 1.83 -30.34
N ASP A 3 15.10 2.21 -29.77
CA ASP A 3 16.27 1.32 -29.78
C ASP A 3 15.88 0.09 -28.94
N TRP A 4 15.37 -0.94 -29.63
CA TRP A 4 15.32 -2.27 -29.08
C TRP A 4 16.76 -2.63 -28.73
N THR A 5 17.06 -2.74 -27.44
CA THR A 5 18.40 -3.11 -27.00
C THR A 5 18.73 -4.48 -27.60
N PRO A 6 19.97 -4.73 -28.08
CA PRO A 6 20.37 -6.03 -28.64
C PRO A 6 20.00 -7.23 -27.74
N ILE A 7 19.99 -7.01 -26.42
CA ILE A 7 19.59 -8.01 -25.42
C ILE A 7 18.10 -8.39 -25.50
N SER A 8 17.18 -7.44 -25.74
CA SER A 8 15.74 -7.75 -25.83
C SER A 8 15.45 -8.68 -27.00
N ASP A 9 16.12 -8.48 -28.13
CA ASP A 9 15.95 -9.31 -29.31
C ASP A 9 16.62 -10.68 -29.15
N ALA A 10 17.78 -10.73 -28.48
CA ALA A 10 18.42 -11.99 -28.12
C ALA A 10 17.51 -12.85 -27.22
N LEU A 11 16.89 -12.26 -26.21
CA LEU A 11 15.94 -12.94 -25.32
C LEU A 11 14.72 -13.48 -26.08
N ARG A 12 14.14 -12.70 -27.00
CA ARG A 12 13.01 -13.17 -27.83
C ARG A 12 13.42 -14.30 -28.78
N ARG A 13 14.62 -14.23 -29.38
CA ARG A 13 15.15 -15.32 -30.22
C ARG A 13 15.39 -16.59 -29.41
N ALA A 14 15.72 -16.47 -28.12
CA ALA A 14 15.84 -17.59 -27.20
C ALA A 14 14.49 -18.13 -26.70
N GLY A 15 13.35 -17.63 -27.21
CA GLY A 15 12.01 -18.13 -26.88
C GLY A 15 11.34 -17.45 -25.68
N VAL A 16 11.94 -16.41 -25.11
CA VAL A 16 11.36 -15.68 -23.97
C VAL A 16 10.21 -14.79 -24.45
N ARG A 17 9.01 -15.01 -23.90
CA ARG A 17 7.76 -14.44 -24.46
C ARG A 17 7.47 -13.01 -24.01
N ASP A 18 7.62 -12.71 -22.72
CA ASP A 18 7.21 -11.43 -22.13
C ASP A 18 8.44 -10.57 -21.79
N VAL A 19 9.00 -9.94 -22.82
CA VAL A 19 10.19 -9.08 -22.75
C VAL A 19 9.80 -7.63 -23.01
N ARG A 20 10.00 -6.76 -22.01
CA ARG A 20 9.59 -5.35 -22.02
C ARG A 20 10.79 -4.42 -21.90
N ALA A 21 10.90 -3.46 -22.82
CA ALA A 21 11.95 -2.43 -22.83
C ALA A 21 11.37 -1.01 -23.00
N ASP A 22 10.05 -0.87 -22.91
CA ASP A 22 9.37 0.44 -23.00
C ASP A 22 9.69 1.33 -21.78
N GLY A 23 9.53 2.63 -21.96
CA GLY A 23 9.84 3.63 -20.94
C GLY A 23 9.03 3.45 -19.66
N THR A 24 7.73 3.13 -19.76
CA THR A 24 6.86 2.92 -18.59
C THR A 24 7.40 1.78 -17.74
N THR A 25 7.67 0.63 -18.37
CA THR A 25 8.19 -0.55 -17.67
C THR A 25 9.55 -0.28 -17.03
N ARG A 26 10.49 0.29 -17.79
CA ARG A 26 11.83 0.61 -17.24
C ARG A 26 11.75 1.59 -16.07
N ALA A 27 10.82 2.55 -16.12
CA ALA A 27 10.60 3.52 -15.05
C ALA A 27 10.05 2.88 -13.76
N MET A 28 9.09 1.98 -13.88
CA MET A 28 8.54 1.28 -12.72
C MET A 28 9.57 0.37 -12.03
N TYR A 29 10.46 -0.23 -12.82
CA TYR A 29 11.44 -1.20 -12.36
C TYR A 29 12.81 -0.61 -12.06
N SER A 30 12.99 0.72 -12.16
CA SER A 30 14.22 1.41 -11.77
C SER A 30 14.46 1.40 -10.25
N SER A 31 13.43 1.05 -9.47
CA SER A 31 13.41 1.17 -8.01
C SER A 31 12.65 0.01 -7.35
N ASP A 32 13.12 -0.44 -6.19
CA ASP A 32 12.37 -1.25 -5.21
C ASP A 32 11.89 -0.33 -4.08
N ALA A 33 11.74 -0.79 -2.83
CA ALA A 33 11.36 0.04 -1.69
C ALA A 33 12.54 0.78 -1.03
N SER A 34 13.75 0.69 -1.60
CA SER A 34 14.95 1.37 -1.11
C SER A 34 15.08 2.81 -1.61
N LEU A 35 16.18 3.47 -1.24
CA LEU A 35 16.59 4.78 -1.76
C LEU A 35 17.23 4.73 -3.15
N TYR A 36 17.54 3.54 -3.65
CA TYR A 36 18.34 3.38 -4.86
C TYR A 36 17.48 3.47 -6.11
N ARG A 37 18.06 4.08 -7.14
CA ARG A 37 17.51 4.17 -8.48
C ARG A 37 18.53 3.64 -9.49
N VAL A 38 18.24 2.46 -10.02
CA VAL A 38 19.05 1.78 -11.03
C VAL A 38 18.16 1.39 -12.20
N PRO A 39 18.09 2.21 -13.27
CA PRO A 39 17.25 1.92 -14.43
C PRO A 39 17.72 0.65 -15.17
N PRO A 40 16.84 -0.35 -15.37
CA PRO A 40 17.19 -1.51 -16.18
C PRO A 40 17.19 -1.18 -17.67
N THR A 41 17.88 -2.00 -18.47
CA THR A 41 17.72 -2.01 -19.92
C THR A 41 16.41 -2.70 -20.34
N THR A 42 16.08 -3.82 -19.68
CA THR A 42 14.99 -4.71 -20.06
C THR A 42 14.40 -5.36 -18.82
N VAL A 43 13.08 -5.60 -18.81
CA VAL A 43 12.38 -6.37 -17.79
C VAL A 43 11.74 -7.58 -18.44
N VAL A 44 11.91 -8.75 -17.82
CA VAL A 44 11.38 -10.03 -18.28
C VAL A 44 10.43 -10.60 -17.25
N PHE A 45 9.29 -11.11 -17.72
CA PHE A 45 8.30 -11.81 -16.91
C PHE A 45 8.24 -13.27 -17.36
N PRO A 46 9.05 -14.17 -16.78
CA PRO A 46 9.12 -15.56 -17.21
C PRO A 46 7.79 -16.25 -16.91
N ARG A 47 7.31 -17.06 -17.86
CA ARG A 47 6.06 -17.83 -17.70
C ARG A 47 6.30 -19.28 -17.31
N ALA A 48 7.52 -19.75 -17.41
CA ALA A 48 7.93 -21.12 -17.14
C ALA A 48 9.43 -21.15 -16.77
N VAL A 49 9.88 -22.26 -16.18
CA VAL A 49 11.26 -22.43 -15.65
C VAL A 49 12.30 -22.47 -16.77
N ASP A 50 11.95 -23.01 -17.94
CA ASP A 50 12.78 -23.01 -19.14
C ASP A 50 13.11 -21.59 -19.62
N GLU A 51 12.16 -20.65 -19.55
CA GLU A 51 12.40 -19.25 -19.86
C GLU A 51 13.41 -18.61 -18.88
N VAL A 52 13.45 -19.05 -17.62
CA VAL A 52 14.43 -18.57 -16.63
C VAL A 52 15.85 -18.98 -17.03
N ALA A 53 16.03 -20.25 -17.41
CA ALA A 53 17.31 -20.76 -17.89
C ALA A 53 17.76 -20.05 -19.17
N ALA A 54 16.86 -19.87 -20.14
CA ALA A 54 17.14 -19.16 -21.38
C ALA A 54 17.57 -17.70 -21.14
N VAL A 55 16.93 -16.99 -20.20
CA VAL A 55 17.34 -15.63 -19.81
C VAL A 55 18.75 -15.63 -19.24
N LEU A 56 19.06 -16.55 -18.32
CA LEU A 56 20.39 -16.65 -17.72
C LEU A 56 21.45 -16.92 -18.79
N ASP A 57 21.22 -17.88 -19.68
CA ASP A 57 22.18 -18.23 -20.73
C ASP A 57 22.46 -17.06 -21.67
N VAL A 58 21.43 -16.32 -22.09
CA VAL A 58 21.59 -15.12 -22.90
C VAL A 58 22.37 -14.04 -22.14
N CYS A 59 22.00 -13.75 -20.88
CA CYS A 59 22.72 -12.78 -20.05
C CYS A 59 24.20 -13.14 -19.88
N ARG A 60 24.52 -14.42 -19.70
CA ARG A 60 25.90 -14.90 -19.59
C ARG A 60 26.67 -14.79 -20.89
N ALA A 61 26.07 -15.20 -22.01
CA ALA A 61 26.70 -15.12 -23.32
C ALA A 61 27.01 -13.66 -23.71
N GLU A 62 26.12 -12.74 -23.36
CA GLU A 62 26.23 -11.31 -23.70
C GLU A 62 26.95 -10.48 -22.60
N GLY A 63 27.31 -11.08 -21.46
CA GLY A 63 27.90 -10.38 -20.32
C GLY A 63 26.98 -9.30 -19.71
N VAL A 64 25.67 -9.46 -19.82
CA VAL A 64 24.68 -8.48 -19.33
C VAL A 64 24.20 -8.87 -17.92
N PRO A 65 24.30 -7.97 -16.93
CA PRO A 65 23.84 -8.25 -15.57
C PRO A 65 22.39 -8.72 -15.49
N LEU A 66 22.11 -9.68 -14.61
CA LEU A 66 20.79 -10.23 -14.36
C LEU A 66 20.43 -10.07 -12.87
N THR A 67 19.30 -9.43 -12.60
CA THR A 67 18.77 -9.25 -11.23
C THR A 67 17.43 -9.97 -11.11
N ALA A 68 17.38 -10.99 -10.25
CA ALA A 68 16.13 -11.66 -9.89
C ALA A 68 15.27 -10.77 -8.99
N ARG A 69 13.96 -10.72 -9.25
CA ARG A 69 13.03 -9.84 -8.53
C ARG A 69 11.73 -10.57 -8.20
N GLY A 70 11.34 -10.49 -6.93
CA GLY A 70 9.99 -10.85 -6.45
C GLY A 70 9.00 -9.70 -6.63
N ALA A 71 8.26 -9.36 -5.56
CA ALA A 71 7.34 -8.22 -5.59
C ALA A 71 8.02 -6.83 -5.54
N GLY A 72 9.36 -6.75 -5.45
CA GLY A 72 10.09 -5.49 -5.35
C GLY A 72 9.86 -4.71 -4.05
N THR A 73 9.68 -5.43 -2.94
CA THR A 73 9.42 -4.86 -1.60
C THR A 73 10.66 -4.70 -0.74
N SER A 74 11.85 -5.06 -1.26
CA SER A 74 13.12 -4.89 -0.53
C SER A 74 13.44 -3.42 -0.30
N VAL A 75 14.02 -3.10 0.86
CA VAL A 75 14.50 -1.77 1.23
C VAL A 75 16.02 -1.62 1.07
N ALA A 76 16.71 -2.68 0.64
CA ALA A 76 18.17 -2.71 0.54
C ALA A 76 18.73 -2.40 -0.86
N GLY A 77 17.88 -2.27 -1.89
CA GLY A 77 18.33 -1.97 -3.26
C GLY A 77 18.89 -3.18 -4.01
N ASN A 78 18.67 -4.39 -3.49
CA ASN A 78 19.10 -5.65 -4.08
C ASN A 78 18.10 -6.23 -5.10
N ALA A 79 16.90 -5.66 -5.20
CA ALA A 79 15.88 -6.08 -6.17
C ALA A 79 15.88 -5.20 -7.45
N VAL A 80 16.94 -4.42 -7.69
CA VAL A 80 17.12 -3.54 -8.86
C VAL A 80 18.53 -3.63 -9.44
N GLY A 81 18.65 -3.53 -10.75
CA GLY A 81 19.92 -3.66 -11.47
C GLY A 81 19.89 -3.05 -12.88
N PRO A 82 21.06 -2.73 -13.48
CA PRO A 82 21.13 -1.95 -14.71
C PRO A 82 20.87 -2.78 -15.99
N GLY A 83 21.02 -4.11 -15.93
CA GLY A 83 20.86 -5.01 -17.08
C GLY A 83 19.42 -5.49 -17.26
N VAL A 84 19.22 -6.80 -17.12
CA VAL A 84 17.92 -7.46 -17.16
C VAL A 84 17.38 -7.64 -15.75
N VAL A 85 16.13 -7.22 -15.53
CA VAL A 85 15.38 -7.56 -14.31
C VAL A 85 14.40 -8.68 -14.63
N LEU A 86 14.48 -9.79 -13.88
CA LEU A 86 13.63 -10.96 -14.04
C LEU A 86 12.58 -11.01 -12.92
N ASP A 87 11.33 -10.63 -13.22
CA ASP A 87 10.24 -10.53 -12.24
C ASP A 87 9.33 -11.78 -12.24
N PHE A 88 9.38 -12.54 -11.15
CA PHE A 88 8.64 -13.79 -10.97
C PHE A 88 7.17 -13.58 -10.55
N SER A 89 6.83 -12.41 -10.03
CA SER A 89 5.56 -12.15 -9.33
C SER A 89 4.34 -12.10 -10.25
N ARG A 90 4.53 -12.02 -11.56
CA ARG A 90 3.45 -11.89 -12.54
C ARG A 90 2.89 -13.22 -13.02
N HIS A 91 3.75 -14.17 -13.41
CA HIS A 91 3.32 -15.42 -14.06
C HIS A 91 3.74 -16.70 -13.31
N LEU A 92 4.86 -16.69 -12.57
CA LEU A 92 5.37 -17.85 -11.81
C LEU A 92 4.96 -17.81 -10.33
N GLY A 93 3.65 -17.72 -10.09
CA GLY A 93 3.06 -17.50 -8.76
C GLY A 93 2.19 -18.63 -8.23
N ARG A 94 2.37 -19.88 -8.68
CA ARG A 94 1.51 -21.01 -8.33
C ARG A 94 1.98 -21.77 -7.08
N LEU A 95 1.01 -22.09 -6.23
CA LEU A 95 1.15 -23.11 -5.20
C LEU A 95 0.95 -24.48 -5.87
N LEU A 96 2.00 -25.30 -5.92
CA LEU A 96 2.01 -26.56 -6.67
C LEU A 96 1.45 -27.72 -5.86
N ALA A 97 1.76 -27.79 -4.56
CA ALA A 97 1.24 -28.81 -3.65
C ALA A 97 1.24 -28.34 -2.20
N VAL A 98 0.32 -28.87 -1.39
CA VAL A 98 0.33 -28.78 0.07
C VAL A 98 0.14 -30.21 0.60
N ASP A 99 1.06 -30.65 1.46
CA ASP A 99 0.99 -31.93 2.16
C ASP A 99 0.82 -31.65 3.67
N PRO A 100 -0.41 -31.79 4.21
CA PRO A 100 -0.68 -31.58 5.62
C PRO A 100 -0.05 -32.63 6.53
N GLU A 101 0.17 -33.86 6.04
CA GLU A 101 0.73 -34.96 6.83
C GLU A 101 2.24 -34.77 7.00
N ALA A 102 2.95 -34.54 5.89
CA ALA A 102 4.36 -34.20 5.90
C ALA A 102 4.62 -32.77 6.40
N ARG A 103 3.58 -31.93 6.49
CA ARG A 103 3.62 -30.50 6.81
C ARG A 103 4.59 -29.75 5.89
N THR A 104 4.41 -29.92 4.59
CA THR A 104 5.20 -29.22 3.58
C THR A 104 4.32 -28.61 2.50
N ALA A 105 4.87 -27.65 1.78
CA ALA A 105 4.26 -27.12 0.57
C ALA A 105 5.31 -26.92 -0.51
N VAL A 106 4.93 -27.14 -1.78
CA VAL A 106 5.78 -26.89 -2.95
C VAL A 106 5.24 -25.66 -3.67
N VAL A 107 6.10 -24.67 -3.91
CA VAL A 107 5.72 -23.35 -4.44
C VAL A 107 6.67 -22.88 -5.54
N GLU A 108 6.11 -22.16 -6.50
CA GLU A 108 6.90 -21.31 -7.41
C GLU A 108 7.39 -20.04 -6.68
N PRO A 109 8.52 -19.44 -7.11
CA PRO A 109 9.16 -18.31 -6.42
C PRO A 109 8.29 -17.05 -6.35
N GLY A 110 7.35 -16.86 -7.27
CA GLY A 110 6.44 -15.72 -7.31
C GLY A 110 5.21 -15.86 -6.40
N VAL A 111 5.02 -16.98 -5.70
CA VAL A 111 3.89 -17.17 -4.77
C VAL A 111 3.94 -16.11 -3.68
N VAL A 112 2.85 -15.36 -3.51
CA VAL A 112 2.70 -14.42 -2.39
C VAL A 112 2.52 -15.20 -1.08
N GLN A 113 3.23 -14.83 -0.02
CA GLN A 113 3.19 -15.55 1.27
C GLN A 113 1.75 -15.79 1.77
N ALA A 114 0.89 -14.77 1.72
CA ALA A 114 -0.48 -14.90 2.20
C ALA A 114 -1.35 -15.88 1.38
N VAL A 115 -0.97 -16.18 0.13
CA VAL A 115 -1.64 -17.24 -0.67
C VAL A 115 -1.34 -18.61 -0.07
N LEU A 116 -0.06 -18.88 0.20
CA LEU A 116 0.36 -20.11 0.89
C LEU A 116 -0.28 -20.21 2.28
N GLN A 117 -0.28 -19.10 3.03
CA GLN A 117 -0.89 -19.03 4.36
C GLN A 117 -2.37 -19.42 4.35
N ARG A 118 -3.16 -18.89 3.40
CA ARG A 118 -4.58 -19.24 3.27
C ARG A 118 -4.82 -20.70 2.90
N ALA A 119 -3.92 -21.30 2.12
CA ALA A 119 -4.03 -22.71 1.74
C ALA A 119 -3.67 -23.66 2.90
N ALA A 120 -2.74 -23.27 3.78
CA ALA A 120 -2.34 -24.06 4.93
C ALA A 120 -3.33 -23.98 6.11
N ALA A 121 -4.01 -22.83 6.27
CA ALA A 121 -4.87 -22.55 7.43
C ALA A 121 -5.97 -23.60 7.71
N PRO A 122 -6.70 -24.17 6.71
CA PRO A 122 -7.71 -25.21 6.95
C PRO A 122 -7.16 -26.48 7.62
N HIS A 123 -5.84 -26.69 7.59
CA HIS A 123 -5.18 -27.85 8.19
C HIS A 123 -4.58 -27.56 9.58
N GLY A 124 -4.83 -26.37 10.15
CA GLY A 124 -4.20 -25.92 11.39
C GLY A 124 -2.70 -25.65 11.24
N LEU A 125 -2.26 -25.41 10.00
CA LEU A 125 -0.86 -25.20 9.63
C LEU A 125 -0.65 -23.77 9.10
N ARG A 126 0.60 -23.30 9.18
CA ARG A 126 1.03 -22.04 8.61
C ARG A 126 2.44 -22.14 8.03
N PHE A 127 2.78 -21.22 7.14
CA PHE A 127 4.19 -20.96 6.86
C PHE A 127 4.73 -20.05 7.97
N GLY A 128 5.87 -20.41 8.56
CA GLY A 128 6.38 -19.76 9.77
C GLY A 128 6.63 -18.26 9.60
N PRO A 129 7.56 -17.85 8.71
CA PRO A 129 7.95 -16.47 8.54
C PRO A 129 6.81 -15.56 8.06
N ASP A 130 6.65 -14.41 8.72
CA ASP A 130 5.58 -13.43 8.45
C ASP A 130 6.08 -11.98 8.39
N PRO A 131 6.82 -11.60 7.34
CA PRO A 131 7.22 -10.22 7.13
C PRO A 131 6.03 -9.24 7.18
N SER A 132 6.25 -7.98 7.51
CA SER A 132 5.22 -6.91 7.42
C SER A 132 4.60 -6.77 6.00
N THR A 133 5.28 -7.33 5.00
CA THR A 133 4.85 -7.40 3.60
C THR A 133 4.22 -8.74 3.21
N HIS A 134 3.89 -9.65 4.14
CA HIS A 134 3.40 -11.01 3.87
C HIS A 134 2.22 -11.10 2.87
N ASN A 135 1.35 -10.09 2.84
CA ASN A 135 0.22 -10.03 1.90
C ASN A 135 0.59 -9.65 0.45
N ARG A 136 1.89 -9.47 0.15
CA ARG A 136 2.38 -9.06 -1.18
C ARG A 136 3.82 -9.48 -1.50
N CYS A 137 4.68 -9.76 -0.51
CA CYS A 137 6.00 -10.31 -0.77
C CYS A 137 5.89 -11.74 -1.28
N THR A 138 6.86 -12.14 -2.11
CA THR A 138 6.89 -13.47 -2.74
C THR A 138 7.85 -14.39 -2.00
N VAL A 139 7.57 -15.68 -1.96
CA VAL A 139 8.42 -16.68 -1.28
C VAL A 139 9.85 -16.67 -1.80
N GLY A 140 10.06 -16.54 -3.12
CA GLY A 140 11.41 -16.41 -3.69
C GLY A 140 12.16 -15.15 -3.24
N GLY A 141 11.44 -14.05 -2.99
CA GLY A 141 12.04 -12.84 -2.42
C GLY A 141 12.37 -13.01 -0.95
N MET A 142 11.54 -13.74 -0.20
CA MET A 142 11.83 -14.12 1.18
C MET A 142 13.08 -15.00 1.26
N ILE A 143 13.23 -15.96 0.34
CA ILE A 143 14.44 -16.79 0.24
C ILE A 143 15.65 -15.94 -0.10
N GLY A 144 15.53 -15.00 -1.06
CA GLY A 144 16.62 -14.11 -1.44
C GLY A 144 17.16 -13.27 -0.28
N ASN A 145 16.31 -12.84 0.66
CA ASN A 145 16.69 -11.96 1.77
C ASN A 145 16.81 -12.68 3.13
N ASN A 146 16.60 -14.00 3.19
CA ASN A 146 16.39 -14.73 4.46
C ASN A 146 15.34 -14.04 5.35
N ALA A 147 14.23 -13.62 4.73
CA ALA A 147 13.26 -12.75 5.38
C ALA A 147 12.69 -13.39 6.65
N CYS A 148 12.35 -12.52 7.59
CA CYS A 148 11.83 -12.88 8.90
C CYS A 148 10.49 -12.15 9.12
N GLY A 149 9.98 -12.20 10.34
CA GLY A 149 8.77 -11.47 10.70
C GLY A 149 8.65 -11.27 12.20
N ALA A 150 7.50 -10.76 12.62
CA ALA A 150 7.22 -10.54 14.04
C ALA A 150 7.28 -11.85 14.85
N ARG A 151 6.97 -12.98 14.21
CA ARG A 151 6.86 -14.28 14.88
C ARG A 151 8.07 -15.18 14.71
N THR A 152 9.23 -14.60 14.41
CA THR A 152 10.49 -15.32 14.23
C THR A 152 10.88 -16.09 15.49
N LEU A 153 10.61 -15.56 16.69
CA LEU A 153 10.84 -16.24 17.96
C LEU A 153 10.08 -17.57 18.09
N GLY A 154 8.85 -17.62 17.55
CA GLY A 154 8.02 -18.83 17.59
C GLY A 154 8.26 -19.79 16.42
N TYR A 155 8.56 -19.26 15.23
CA TYR A 155 8.51 -20.04 13.98
C TYR A 155 9.80 -20.03 13.15
N GLY A 156 10.84 -19.31 13.58
CA GLY A 156 12.11 -19.20 12.87
C GLY A 156 12.08 -18.33 11.62
N ARG A 157 13.22 -18.26 10.94
CA ARG A 157 13.47 -17.45 9.74
C ARG A 157 13.12 -18.23 8.47
N THR A 158 13.25 -17.59 7.31
CA THR A 158 13.04 -18.31 6.03
C THR A 158 14.00 -19.49 5.88
N SER A 159 15.28 -19.33 6.20
CA SER A 159 16.28 -20.43 6.19
C SER A 159 15.88 -21.62 7.05
N ASP A 160 15.21 -21.38 8.18
CA ASP A 160 14.76 -22.45 9.08
C ASP A 160 13.58 -23.25 8.49
N ASN A 161 12.83 -22.63 7.58
CA ASN A 161 11.57 -23.15 7.02
C ASN A 161 11.67 -23.60 5.55
N VAL A 162 12.82 -23.53 4.90
CA VAL A 162 13.01 -24.10 3.54
C VAL A 162 13.39 -25.57 3.69
N ALA A 163 12.67 -26.49 3.05
CA ALA A 163 12.92 -27.94 3.05
C ALA A 163 13.74 -28.41 1.83
N GLY A 164 13.56 -27.76 0.68
CA GLY A 164 14.31 -28.06 -0.54
C GLY A 164 14.17 -26.95 -1.58
N LEU A 165 15.11 -26.89 -2.54
CA LEU A 165 15.18 -25.86 -3.56
C LEU A 165 15.57 -26.45 -4.91
N GLU A 166 14.88 -26.03 -5.98
CA GLU A 166 15.38 -26.14 -7.36
C GLU A 166 16.07 -24.83 -7.71
N PHE A 167 17.39 -24.87 -7.85
CA PHE A 167 18.27 -23.71 -7.88
C PHE A 167 19.15 -23.71 -9.12
N LEU A 168 19.13 -22.63 -9.89
CA LEU A 168 19.97 -22.46 -11.07
C LEU A 168 21.14 -21.53 -10.72
N ALA A 169 22.35 -22.07 -10.62
CA ALA A 169 23.55 -21.30 -10.31
C ALA A 169 23.94 -20.35 -11.46
N GLY A 170 24.74 -19.32 -11.19
CA GLY A 170 25.27 -18.42 -12.22
C GLY A 170 26.13 -19.10 -13.29
N THR A 171 26.65 -20.31 -13.04
CA THR A 171 27.30 -21.17 -14.04
C THR A 171 26.31 -21.84 -15.01
N GLY A 172 25.00 -21.68 -14.83
CA GLY A 172 23.94 -22.38 -15.55
C GLY A 172 23.70 -23.82 -15.07
N GLU A 173 24.45 -24.29 -14.07
CA GLU A 173 24.24 -25.60 -13.46
C GLU A 173 22.96 -25.60 -12.61
N ALA A 174 22.07 -26.57 -12.85
CA ALA A 174 20.87 -26.77 -12.07
C ALA A 174 21.15 -27.70 -10.87
N LEU A 175 20.72 -27.30 -9.69
CA LEU A 175 20.93 -28.00 -8.42
C LEU A 175 19.58 -28.23 -7.73
N SER A 176 19.25 -29.50 -7.47
CA SER A 176 18.14 -29.88 -6.58
C SER A 176 18.69 -30.07 -5.16
N LEU A 177 18.46 -29.12 -4.27
CA LEU A 177 19.03 -29.11 -2.92
C LEU A 177 18.01 -29.67 -1.91
N PRO A 178 18.43 -30.56 -0.98
CA PRO A 178 19.81 -30.98 -0.68
C PRO A 178 20.30 -32.21 -1.47
N ALA A 179 19.53 -32.75 -2.41
CA ALA A 179 19.81 -34.04 -3.05
C ALA A 179 20.92 -34.03 -4.13
N ALA A 180 21.45 -32.87 -4.50
CA ALA A 180 22.43 -32.71 -5.57
C ALA A 180 23.74 -33.47 -5.30
N THR A 181 24.18 -34.26 -6.29
CA THR A 181 25.44 -35.04 -6.25
C THR A 181 26.22 -34.84 -7.56
N GLY A 182 27.54 -35.07 -7.54
CA GLY A 182 28.40 -34.94 -8.73
C GLY A 182 28.57 -33.50 -9.26
N SER A 183 28.28 -32.50 -8.44
CA SER A 183 28.36 -31.08 -8.80
C SER A 183 29.74 -30.50 -8.52
N LEU A 184 30.35 -29.90 -9.54
CA LEU A 184 31.64 -29.21 -9.41
C LEU A 184 31.54 -27.98 -8.49
N ILE A 185 30.40 -27.29 -8.48
CA ILE A 185 30.12 -26.18 -7.55
C ILE A 185 30.21 -26.69 -6.12
N LEU A 186 29.53 -27.79 -5.81
CA LEU A 186 29.49 -28.32 -4.45
C LEU A 186 30.85 -28.83 -3.99
N ASP A 187 31.63 -29.45 -4.88
CA ASP A 187 32.98 -29.91 -4.55
C ASP A 187 33.92 -28.74 -4.24
N ARG A 188 33.92 -27.69 -5.08
CA ARG A 188 34.71 -26.48 -4.83
C ARG A 188 34.25 -25.74 -3.58
N LEU A 189 32.94 -25.70 -3.32
CA LEU A 189 32.39 -25.09 -2.12
C LEU A 189 32.91 -25.82 -0.87
N ARG A 190 32.94 -27.17 -0.88
CA ARG A 190 33.53 -27.95 0.22
C ARG A 190 35.01 -27.61 0.42
N ASP A 191 35.77 -27.46 -0.65
CA ASP A 191 37.20 -27.12 -0.56
C ASP A 191 37.41 -25.74 0.09
N VAL A 192 36.65 -24.72 -0.34
CA VAL A 192 36.69 -23.37 0.26
C VAL A 192 36.24 -23.40 1.71
N THR A 193 35.16 -24.11 2.04
CA THR A 193 34.70 -24.27 3.42
C THR A 193 35.75 -24.93 4.30
N ARG A 194 36.40 -26.03 3.83
CA ARG A 194 37.45 -26.72 4.58
C ARG A 194 38.65 -25.81 4.84
N ALA A 195 39.02 -24.98 3.88
CA ALA A 195 40.11 -24.01 4.02
C ALA A 195 39.77 -22.88 5.01
N GLY A 196 38.49 -22.51 5.12
CA GLY A 196 38.01 -21.39 5.96
C GLY A 196 37.41 -21.76 7.32
N LEU A 197 37.49 -23.02 7.77
CA LEU A 197 36.74 -23.50 8.95
C LEU A 197 36.93 -22.66 10.22
N ALA A 198 38.15 -22.17 10.47
CA ALA A 198 38.44 -21.35 11.65
C ALA A 198 37.62 -20.06 11.63
N THR A 199 37.74 -19.28 10.55
CA THR A 199 37.02 -18.03 10.32
C THR A 199 35.51 -18.24 10.36
N ILE A 200 35.01 -19.29 9.69
CA ILE A 200 33.57 -19.58 9.64
C ILE A 200 33.01 -19.81 11.05
N ARG A 201 33.69 -20.60 11.88
CA ARG A 201 33.24 -20.90 13.26
C ARG A 201 33.26 -19.70 14.19
N THR A 202 34.16 -18.74 13.97
CA THR A 202 34.36 -17.62 14.92
C THR A 202 33.60 -16.36 14.53
N GLU A 203 33.33 -16.16 13.23
CA GLU A 203 32.74 -14.91 12.74
C GLU A 203 31.27 -15.02 12.33
N PHE A 204 30.76 -16.22 12.04
CA PHE A 204 29.43 -16.43 11.45
C PHE A 204 28.45 -17.10 12.40
N GLY A 205 27.17 -16.78 12.29
CA GLY A 205 26.11 -17.39 13.09
C GLY A 205 26.23 -17.19 14.60
N ARG A 206 26.86 -16.09 15.07
CA ARG A 206 27.13 -15.83 16.50
C ARG A 206 25.85 -15.57 17.29
N PHE A 207 24.80 -15.06 16.64
CA PHE A 207 23.47 -14.85 17.22
C PHE A 207 22.38 -14.96 16.14
N GLY A 208 21.11 -15.13 16.54
CA GLY A 208 20.01 -15.50 15.63
C GLY A 208 19.71 -14.50 14.49
N ARG A 209 20.02 -13.22 14.66
CA ARG A 209 19.81 -12.15 13.66
C ARG A 209 21.11 -11.66 13.02
N GLN A 210 22.19 -12.45 13.05
CA GLN A 210 23.36 -12.17 12.23
C GLN A 210 23.09 -12.55 10.76
N ALA A 211 22.56 -11.62 9.97
CA ALA A 211 22.11 -11.89 8.60
C ALA A 211 22.94 -11.17 7.51
N SER A 212 23.88 -10.30 7.87
CA SER A 212 24.76 -9.65 6.89
C SER A 212 25.79 -10.61 6.28
N GLY A 213 25.99 -10.55 4.97
CA GLY A 213 26.89 -11.42 4.22
C GLY A 213 26.27 -12.78 3.86
N TYR A 214 27.09 -13.70 3.36
CA TYR A 214 26.65 -15.08 3.16
C TYR A 214 26.64 -15.86 4.48
N ALA A 215 25.60 -16.70 4.69
CA ALA A 215 25.41 -17.53 5.88
C ALA A 215 26.33 -18.77 5.90
N LEU A 216 27.65 -18.53 5.91
CA LEU A 216 28.68 -19.57 5.80
C LEU A 216 28.64 -20.60 6.94
N GLU A 217 28.06 -20.26 8.09
CA GLU A 217 27.90 -21.17 9.22
C GLU A 217 27.13 -22.45 8.83
N HIS A 218 26.20 -22.37 7.88
CA HIS A 218 25.43 -23.53 7.43
C HIS A 218 26.30 -24.56 6.67
N LEU A 219 27.46 -24.15 6.17
CA LEU A 219 28.40 -25.05 5.49
C LEU A 219 29.32 -25.79 6.46
N LEU A 220 29.31 -25.48 7.75
CA LEU A 220 30.15 -26.20 8.71
C LEU A 220 29.83 -27.70 8.75
N PRO A 221 30.84 -28.58 8.89
CA PRO A 221 30.62 -30.03 8.99
C PRO A 221 29.66 -30.42 10.13
N GLU A 222 29.77 -29.76 11.27
CA GLU A 222 28.87 -29.93 12.43
C GLU A 222 27.42 -29.51 12.15
N ASN A 223 27.19 -28.69 11.13
CA ASN A 223 25.87 -28.29 10.64
C ASN A 223 25.43 -29.10 9.41
N GLY A 224 26.18 -30.15 9.04
CA GLY A 224 25.83 -31.07 7.96
C GLY A 224 26.11 -30.57 6.55
N PHE A 225 26.86 -29.47 6.37
CA PHE A 225 27.10 -28.84 5.06
C PHE A 225 25.78 -28.54 4.31
N ASP A 226 24.88 -27.82 4.97
CA ASP A 226 23.53 -27.52 4.48
C ASP A 226 23.51 -26.40 3.44
N VAL A 227 23.82 -26.76 2.19
CA VAL A 227 23.84 -25.82 1.05
C VAL A 227 22.48 -25.17 0.81
N ARG A 228 21.38 -25.90 1.08
CA ARG A 228 20.02 -25.38 0.95
C ARG A 228 19.82 -24.17 1.86
N ARG A 229 20.21 -24.25 3.14
CA ARG A 229 20.12 -23.11 4.07
C ARG A 229 21.11 -22.01 3.75
N PHE A 230 22.33 -22.38 3.36
CA PHE A 230 23.38 -21.45 2.98
C PHE A 230 22.99 -20.47 1.86
N VAL A 231 22.29 -20.95 0.80
CA VAL A 231 21.91 -20.08 -0.32
C VAL A 231 20.74 -19.13 0.00
N VAL A 232 20.04 -19.34 1.12
CA VAL A 232 19.00 -18.43 1.61
C VAL A 232 19.67 -17.17 2.16
N GLY A 233 19.25 -15.98 1.71
CA GLY A 233 19.93 -14.72 2.02
C GLY A 233 21.04 -14.34 1.03
N SER A 234 21.25 -15.11 -0.04
CA SER A 234 22.26 -14.78 -1.06
C SER A 234 21.89 -13.60 -1.98
N GLU A 235 20.71 -13.01 -1.82
CA GLU A 235 20.25 -11.83 -2.56
C GLU A 235 20.30 -11.98 -4.09
N GLY A 236 20.14 -13.22 -4.58
CA GLY A 236 20.18 -13.53 -6.01
C GLY A 236 21.56 -13.40 -6.64
N THR A 237 22.64 -13.32 -5.83
CA THR A 237 24.02 -13.18 -6.31
C THR A 237 24.66 -14.52 -6.68
N LEU A 238 24.15 -15.64 -6.17
CA LEU A 238 24.71 -16.98 -6.42
C LEU A 238 23.91 -17.79 -7.45
N GLY A 239 22.61 -17.50 -7.56
CA GLY A 239 21.71 -18.24 -8.45
C GLY A 239 20.26 -17.83 -8.28
N ILE A 240 19.40 -18.53 -9.02
CA ILE A 240 17.99 -18.23 -9.18
C ILE A 240 17.17 -19.42 -8.69
N VAL A 241 16.27 -19.19 -7.72
CA VAL A 241 15.33 -20.20 -7.25
C VAL A 241 14.16 -20.31 -8.24
N THR A 242 13.87 -21.52 -8.69
CA THR A 242 12.79 -21.81 -9.66
C THR A 242 11.63 -22.57 -9.04
N GLN A 243 11.88 -23.28 -7.94
CA GLN A 243 10.88 -23.93 -7.08
C GLN A 243 11.42 -24.04 -5.65
N ALA A 244 10.54 -23.96 -4.66
CA ALA A 244 10.88 -24.20 -3.26
C ALA A 244 9.90 -25.20 -2.64
N THR A 245 10.44 -26.12 -1.84
CA THR A 245 9.66 -26.89 -0.87
C THR A 245 9.88 -26.24 0.49
N VAL A 246 8.79 -25.86 1.17
CA VAL A 246 8.83 -25.20 2.48
C VAL A 246 8.14 -26.03 3.54
N ASN A 247 8.65 -25.95 4.77
CA ASN A 247 8.03 -26.53 5.95
C ASN A 247 6.84 -25.68 6.40
N LEU A 248 5.81 -26.35 6.90
CA LEU A 248 4.67 -25.75 7.56
C LEU A 248 4.73 -26.10 9.06
N VAL A 249 4.40 -25.12 9.90
CA VAL A 249 4.36 -25.27 11.36
C VAL A 249 2.91 -25.25 11.84
N ARG A 250 2.67 -25.86 13.01
CA ARG A 250 1.36 -25.74 13.67
C ARG A 250 1.14 -24.31 14.14
N ASP A 251 -0.06 -23.79 13.94
CA ASP A 251 -0.45 -22.48 14.47
C ASP A 251 -1.30 -22.70 15.73
N PRO A 252 -0.85 -22.27 16.93
CA PRO A 252 -1.58 -22.50 18.17
C PRO A 252 -2.97 -21.84 18.19
N ALA A 253 -3.93 -22.48 18.85
CA ALA A 253 -5.33 -22.05 18.87
C ALA A 253 -5.58 -20.76 19.67
N HIS A 254 -4.77 -20.48 20.69
CA HIS A 254 -4.95 -19.34 21.59
C HIS A 254 -3.75 -18.41 21.57
N ARG A 255 -4.02 -17.11 21.55
CA ARG A 255 -3.03 -16.05 21.43
C ARG A 255 -3.47 -14.86 22.24
N VAL A 256 -2.57 -14.31 23.05
CA VAL A 256 -2.81 -13.11 23.85
C VAL A 256 -1.68 -12.13 23.60
N LEU A 257 -2.05 -10.86 23.40
CA LEU A 257 -1.10 -9.75 23.31
C LEU A 257 -0.93 -9.14 24.70
N VAL A 258 0.31 -8.89 25.10
CA VAL A 258 0.65 -8.07 26.27
C VAL A 258 1.38 -6.84 25.77
N ALA A 259 0.84 -5.65 26.06
CA ALA A 259 1.52 -4.39 25.85
C ALA A 259 2.19 -3.97 27.16
N LEU A 260 3.51 -3.80 27.15
CA LEU A 260 4.31 -3.33 28.28
C LEU A 260 4.72 -1.88 28.00
N GLY A 261 4.47 -0.96 28.92
CA GLY A 261 4.81 0.47 28.79
C GLY A 261 6.13 0.82 29.47
N TYR A 262 6.93 1.65 28.81
CA TYR A 262 8.26 2.07 29.24
C TYR A 262 8.43 3.59 29.16
N PRO A 263 9.33 4.19 29.96
CA PRO A 263 9.58 5.63 29.91
C PRO A 263 10.25 6.08 28.61
N ASP A 264 11.00 5.19 27.94
CA ASP A 264 11.64 5.43 26.65
C ASP A 264 11.94 4.11 25.93
N ILE A 265 12.33 4.20 24.66
CA ILE A 265 12.58 3.03 23.79
C ILE A 265 13.82 2.22 24.23
N ALA A 266 14.82 2.85 24.85
CA ALA A 266 16.03 2.17 25.29
C ALA A 266 15.75 1.30 26.53
N SER A 267 14.91 1.78 27.46
CA SER A 267 14.42 1.05 28.62
C SER A 267 13.60 -0.17 28.20
N ALA A 268 12.79 -0.05 27.13
CA ALA A 268 12.14 -1.20 26.51
C ALA A 268 13.17 -2.20 25.94
N GLY A 269 14.28 -1.70 25.39
CA GLY A 269 15.40 -2.52 24.90
C GLY A 269 16.16 -3.25 26.00
N ASP A 270 16.27 -2.71 27.23
CA ASP A 270 16.93 -3.40 28.35
C ASP A 270 16.18 -4.70 28.73
N ASP A 271 14.84 -4.68 28.60
CA ASP A 271 13.97 -5.80 28.94
C ASP A 271 13.87 -6.87 27.84
N ALA A 272 14.42 -6.61 26.65
CA ALA A 272 14.34 -7.51 25.50
C ALA A 272 14.74 -8.96 25.84
N LYS A 273 15.82 -9.14 26.62
CA LYS A 273 16.28 -10.46 27.08
C LYS A 273 15.36 -11.06 28.14
N ALA A 274 14.84 -10.26 29.07
CA ALA A 274 13.97 -10.74 30.15
C ALA A 274 12.67 -11.35 29.57
N VAL A 275 12.11 -10.70 28.55
CA VAL A 275 10.91 -11.15 27.85
C VAL A 275 11.08 -12.55 27.25
N LEU A 276 12.28 -12.93 26.77
CA LEU A 276 12.55 -14.27 26.22
C LEU A 276 12.31 -15.39 27.24
N GLY A 277 12.47 -15.12 28.54
CA GLY A 277 12.19 -16.09 29.61
C GLY A 277 10.74 -16.59 29.63
N PHE A 278 9.81 -15.81 29.07
CA PHE A 278 8.39 -16.14 28.98
C PHE A 278 8.01 -16.92 27.71
N ARG A 279 8.99 -17.26 26.87
CA ARG A 279 8.81 -17.98 25.58
C ARG A 279 7.76 -17.30 24.68
N PRO A 280 7.96 -16.02 24.33
CA PRO A 280 7.04 -15.31 23.45
C PRO A 280 7.08 -15.87 22.02
N THR A 281 5.97 -15.76 21.31
CA THR A 281 5.97 -15.99 19.85
C THR A 281 6.40 -14.74 19.09
N ALA A 282 6.16 -13.54 19.64
CA ALA A 282 6.60 -12.26 19.10
C ALA A 282 6.95 -11.25 20.20
N CYS A 283 7.86 -10.32 19.94
CA CYS A 283 8.16 -9.18 20.81
C CYS A 283 8.63 -7.98 19.99
N GLU A 284 7.77 -6.97 19.91
CA GLU A 284 8.01 -5.78 19.08
C GLU A 284 8.15 -4.51 19.92
N GLY A 285 9.22 -3.74 19.71
CA GLY A 285 9.37 -2.40 20.24
C GLY A 285 8.67 -1.36 19.36
N ILE A 286 7.99 -0.40 19.99
CA ILE A 286 7.31 0.72 19.33
C ILE A 286 7.48 1.99 20.15
N ASP A 287 7.88 3.07 19.49
CA ASP A 287 8.06 4.38 20.09
C ASP A 287 6.80 5.28 19.94
N SER A 288 6.56 6.17 20.91
CA SER A 288 5.46 7.15 20.89
C SER A 288 5.40 7.98 19.62
N ARG A 289 6.56 8.35 19.06
CA ARG A 289 6.64 9.09 17.79
C ARG A 289 5.87 8.40 16.67
N LEU A 290 5.88 7.06 16.61
CA LEU A 290 5.13 6.31 15.60
C LEU A 290 3.62 6.30 15.88
N VAL A 291 3.25 6.19 17.16
CA VAL A 291 1.85 6.21 17.60
C VAL A 291 1.22 7.59 17.35
N ASP A 292 1.96 8.66 17.61
CA ASP A 292 1.50 10.03 17.40
C ASP A 292 1.23 10.32 15.92
N VAL A 293 2.06 9.80 15.00
CA VAL A 293 1.77 9.86 13.56
C VAL A 293 0.42 9.23 13.21
N VAL A 294 0.01 8.14 13.88
CA VAL A 294 -1.31 7.53 13.65
C VAL A 294 -2.42 8.44 14.19
N ARG A 295 -2.24 9.02 15.38
CA ARG A 295 -3.21 9.94 15.99
C ARG A 295 -3.42 11.18 15.13
N ASP A 296 -2.33 11.77 14.62
CA ASP A 296 -2.38 12.97 13.80
C ASP A 296 -3.05 12.71 12.46
N ARG A 297 -2.76 11.57 11.82
CA ARG A 297 -3.31 11.24 10.48
C ARG A 297 -4.72 10.67 10.50
N ARG A 298 -5.09 9.91 11.54
CA ARG A 298 -6.35 9.15 11.57
C ARG A 298 -7.28 9.54 12.74
N GLY A 299 -6.86 10.49 13.56
CA GLY A 299 -7.56 10.94 14.74
C GLY A 299 -7.19 10.13 16.01
N PRO A 300 -7.42 10.69 17.22
CA PRO A 300 -7.04 10.05 18.47
C PRO A 300 -7.62 8.65 18.69
N GLN A 301 -8.85 8.42 18.20
CA GLN A 301 -9.59 7.16 18.35
C GLN A 301 -9.04 6.04 17.45
N ALA A 302 -8.13 6.33 16.53
CA ALA A 302 -7.52 5.34 15.65
C ALA A 302 -6.47 4.46 16.36
N VAL A 303 -5.99 4.90 17.52
CA VAL A 303 -5.07 4.15 18.37
C VAL A 303 -5.86 3.54 19.52
N PRO A 304 -5.97 2.19 19.62
CA PRO A 304 -6.56 1.54 20.79
C PRO A 304 -5.85 1.96 22.09
N PRO A 305 -6.49 1.91 23.26
CA PRO A 305 -5.84 2.36 24.49
C PRO A 305 -4.57 1.54 24.78
N LEU A 306 -3.52 2.22 25.21
CA LEU A 306 -2.20 1.69 25.56
C LEU A 306 -1.93 1.95 27.05
N PRO A 307 -1.09 1.12 27.71
CA PRO A 307 -0.64 1.41 29.08
C PRO A 307 0.25 2.66 29.11
N ASN A 308 0.43 3.25 30.29
CA ASN A 308 1.28 4.43 30.48
C ASN A 308 2.72 4.18 30.01
N GLY A 309 3.30 5.15 29.30
CA GLY A 309 4.65 5.07 28.77
C GLY A 309 4.85 5.97 27.54
N ALA A 310 6.10 6.13 27.12
CA ALA A 310 6.49 6.77 25.85
C ALA A 310 7.09 5.77 24.85
N ALA A 311 7.24 4.50 25.24
CA ALA A 311 7.53 3.39 24.35
C ALA A 311 6.83 2.13 24.86
N TRP A 312 6.65 1.15 23.98
CA TRP A 312 5.99 -0.10 24.32
C TRP A 312 6.70 -1.32 23.73
N LEU A 313 6.66 -2.43 24.48
CA LEU A 313 6.85 -3.76 23.92
C LEU A 313 5.49 -4.42 23.70
N PHE A 314 5.22 -4.86 22.47
CA PHE A 314 4.08 -5.71 22.14
C PHE A 314 4.55 -7.16 22.10
N VAL A 315 4.13 -7.94 23.09
CA VAL A 315 4.55 -9.32 23.27
C VAL A 315 3.38 -10.27 23.01
N GLU A 316 3.55 -11.20 22.10
CA GLU A 316 2.55 -12.25 21.83
C GLU A 316 2.92 -13.52 22.59
N ILE A 317 1.99 -14.06 23.36
CA ILE A 317 2.06 -15.40 23.93
C ILE A 317 1.04 -16.27 23.21
N ALA A 318 1.45 -17.44 22.76
CA ALA A 318 0.58 -18.41 22.11
C ALA A 318 0.72 -19.82 22.72
N GLY A 319 -0.33 -20.62 22.58
CA GLY A 319 -0.40 -21.98 23.10
C GLY A 319 -1.72 -22.67 22.79
N GLU A 320 -1.81 -23.95 23.15
CA GLU A 320 -2.98 -24.81 22.92
C GLU A 320 -4.05 -24.66 24.02
N SER A 321 -3.69 -24.16 25.20
CA SER A 321 -4.61 -23.94 26.32
C SER A 321 -4.78 -22.45 26.58
N ARG A 322 -6.01 -21.95 26.55
CA ARG A 322 -6.32 -20.54 26.82
C ARG A 322 -5.90 -20.12 28.23
N ASP A 323 -6.12 -20.96 29.23
CA ASP A 323 -5.82 -20.64 30.63
C ASP A 323 -4.30 -20.54 30.85
N ASP A 324 -3.51 -21.47 30.29
CA ASP A 324 -2.04 -21.40 30.33
C ASP A 324 -1.52 -20.12 29.65
N VAL A 325 -2.05 -19.78 28.48
CA VAL A 325 -1.65 -18.58 27.74
C VAL A 325 -1.96 -17.32 28.55
N LEU A 326 -3.15 -17.24 29.17
CA LEU A 326 -3.54 -16.09 30.00
C LEU A 326 -2.69 -15.98 31.28
N ASP A 327 -2.39 -17.09 31.94
CA ASP A 327 -1.57 -17.08 33.15
C ASP A 327 -0.12 -16.67 32.84
N ARG A 328 0.45 -17.17 31.74
CA ARG A 328 1.76 -16.71 31.25
C ARG A 328 1.75 -15.24 30.85
N ALA A 329 0.67 -14.75 30.22
CA ALA A 329 0.52 -13.34 29.86
C ALA A 329 0.44 -12.43 31.11
N ARG A 330 -0.26 -12.85 32.16
CA ARG A 330 -0.31 -12.15 33.46
C ARG A 330 1.04 -12.17 34.17
N ALA A 331 1.74 -13.31 34.15
CA ALA A 331 3.08 -13.42 34.71
C ALA A 331 4.07 -12.50 34.00
N LEU A 332 4.00 -12.40 32.67
CA LEU A 332 4.79 -11.46 31.87
C LEU A 332 4.49 -10.01 32.25
N ALA A 333 3.21 -9.64 32.39
CA ALA A 333 2.81 -8.27 32.72
C ALA A 333 3.38 -7.77 34.06
N GLY A 334 3.67 -8.67 35.01
CA GLY A 334 4.31 -8.34 36.29
C GLY A 334 5.80 -8.72 36.41
N GLY A 335 6.39 -9.30 35.36
CA GLY A 335 7.72 -9.91 35.40
C GLY A 335 8.83 -9.13 34.71
N CYS A 336 8.52 -7.92 34.23
CA CYS A 336 9.42 -7.04 33.46
C CYS A 336 9.51 -5.66 34.14
N GLY A 337 10.54 -4.87 33.80
CA GLY A 337 10.76 -3.51 34.29
C GLY A 337 9.84 -2.44 33.71
N ALA A 338 8.65 -2.83 33.24
CA ALA A 338 7.66 -1.93 32.67
C ALA A 338 7.03 -1.02 33.75
N VAL A 339 6.72 0.23 33.40
CA VAL A 339 6.04 1.17 34.32
C VAL A 339 4.53 0.92 34.40
N ASP A 340 3.98 0.27 33.37
CA ASP A 340 2.57 -0.12 33.29
C ASP A 340 2.43 -1.26 32.26
N ALA A 341 1.36 -2.05 32.35
CA ALA A 341 1.14 -3.19 31.48
C ALA A 341 -0.35 -3.42 31.19
N LEU A 342 -0.64 -3.91 29.99
CA LEU A 342 -1.99 -4.20 29.53
C LEU A 342 -2.04 -5.57 28.85
N VAL A 343 -2.82 -6.48 29.42
CA VAL A 343 -3.17 -7.76 28.78
C VAL A 343 -4.37 -7.56 27.86
N VAL A 344 -4.23 -7.92 26.58
CA VAL A 344 -5.22 -7.76 25.52
C VAL A 344 -5.68 -9.14 25.04
N ASP A 345 -6.77 -9.63 25.64
CA ASP A 345 -7.43 -10.91 25.27
C ASP A 345 -8.50 -10.74 24.16
N ASP A 346 -8.90 -9.50 23.84
CA ASP A 346 -9.78 -9.24 22.70
C ASP A 346 -9.00 -9.31 21.36
N PRO A 347 -9.30 -10.28 20.47
CA PRO A 347 -8.59 -10.42 19.20
C PRO A 347 -8.73 -9.20 18.28
N ALA A 348 -9.87 -8.50 18.32
CA ALA A 348 -10.10 -7.33 17.47
C ALA A 348 -9.19 -6.17 17.89
N ARG A 349 -9.11 -5.89 19.20
CA ARG A 349 -8.18 -4.91 19.76
C ARG A 349 -6.71 -5.28 19.52
N ALA A 350 -6.34 -6.55 19.70
CA ALA A 350 -4.98 -7.01 19.42
C ALA A 350 -4.61 -6.81 17.94
N ALA A 351 -5.52 -7.16 17.01
CA ALA A 351 -5.31 -6.97 15.58
C ALA A 351 -5.13 -5.49 15.20
N ALA A 352 -5.88 -4.57 15.83
CA ALA A 352 -5.73 -3.14 15.61
C ALA A 352 -4.35 -2.61 16.07
N LEU A 353 -3.84 -3.10 17.20
CA LEU A 353 -2.49 -2.76 17.69
C LEU A 353 -1.40 -3.34 16.77
N TRP A 354 -1.52 -4.60 16.37
CA TRP A 354 -0.59 -5.23 15.41
C TRP A 354 -0.57 -4.50 14.07
N ARG A 355 -1.72 -3.99 13.60
CA ARG A 355 -1.81 -3.21 12.36
C ARG A 355 -0.94 -1.95 12.40
N ILE A 356 -0.86 -1.26 13.55
CA ILE A 356 0.00 -0.07 13.72
C ILE A 356 1.47 -0.47 13.53
N ARG A 357 1.89 -1.57 14.16
CA ARG A 357 3.25 -2.11 14.01
C ARG A 357 3.57 -2.56 12.59
N GLU A 358 2.64 -3.25 11.92
CA GLU A 358 2.81 -3.73 10.54
C GLU A 358 2.88 -2.59 9.53
N ASP A 359 2.09 -1.52 9.70
CA ASP A 359 2.11 -0.33 8.84
C ASP A 359 3.28 0.63 9.16
N GLY A 360 4.07 0.35 10.21
CA GLY A 360 5.11 1.23 10.76
C GLY A 360 6.09 1.78 9.72
N ALA A 361 6.55 0.93 8.80
CA ALA A 361 7.49 1.33 7.73
C ALA A 361 6.95 2.41 6.78
N GLY A 362 5.63 2.49 6.58
CA GLY A 362 5.00 3.53 5.79
C GLY A 362 4.53 4.72 6.62
N LEU A 363 4.10 4.48 7.87
CA LEU A 363 3.71 5.53 8.80
C LEU A 363 4.91 6.45 9.10
N ALA A 364 6.07 5.85 9.37
CA ALA A 364 7.34 6.53 9.61
C ALA A 364 7.99 7.15 8.35
N GLY A 365 7.28 7.28 7.23
CA GLY A 365 7.79 7.92 6.01
C GLY A 365 7.96 9.45 6.11
N ARG A 366 7.56 10.05 7.22
CA ARG A 366 7.83 11.46 7.57
C ARG A 366 8.17 11.58 9.04
N SER A 367 9.07 12.49 9.39
CA SER A 367 9.36 12.82 10.78
C SER A 367 8.24 13.66 11.41
N PRO A 368 8.18 13.76 12.75
CA PRO A 368 7.24 14.65 13.43
C PRO A 368 7.34 16.12 12.99
N ALA A 369 8.51 16.55 12.52
CA ALA A 369 8.72 17.86 11.91
C ALA A 369 8.12 18.00 10.49
N GLY A 370 7.50 16.93 9.97
CA GLY A 370 6.96 16.87 8.63
C GLY A 370 8.00 16.61 7.54
N ALA A 371 9.29 16.44 7.84
CA ALA A 371 10.31 16.18 6.83
C ALA A 371 10.21 14.75 6.27
N PRO A 372 10.57 14.49 4.99
CA PRO A 372 10.65 13.13 4.46
C PRO A 372 11.63 12.27 5.27
N ALA A 373 11.20 11.07 5.65
CA ALA A 373 12.03 10.10 6.37
C ALA A 373 12.25 8.83 5.55
N TYR A 374 13.48 8.36 5.54
CA TYR A 374 14.04 7.49 4.52
C TYR A 374 14.48 6.12 5.04
N ALA A 375 14.59 5.20 4.08
CA ALA A 375 15.30 3.93 4.15
C ALA A 375 16.83 4.14 4.20
N GLY A 376 17.62 3.06 4.26
CA GLY A 376 19.07 3.02 4.08
C GLY A 376 19.85 2.38 5.23
N TRP A 377 19.38 2.49 6.47
CA TRP A 377 20.07 1.94 7.66
C TRP A 377 19.21 0.96 8.46
N GLU A 378 17.89 1.13 8.40
CA GLU A 378 16.92 0.31 9.11
C GLU A 378 17.22 -1.16 8.88
N ASP A 379 17.25 -1.92 9.98
CA ASP A 379 17.55 -3.35 10.10
C ASP A 379 18.87 -3.73 10.79
N ALA A 380 19.53 -2.80 11.48
CA ALA A 380 20.66 -3.16 12.33
C ALA A 380 20.24 -4.14 13.44
N ALA A 381 21.05 -5.16 13.69
CA ALA A 381 20.79 -6.13 14.75
C ALA A 381 21.99 -6.27 15.68
N VAL A 382 21.74 -6.41 16.99
CA VAL A 382 22.74 -6.70 18.02
C VAL A 382 22.28 -7.91 18.84
N PRO A 383 23.16 -8.59 19.59
CA PRO A 383 22.71 -9.58 20.57
C PRO A 383 21.60 -9.00 21.48
N PRO A 384 20.49 -9.73 21.76
CA PRO A 384 19.35 -9.17 22.49
C PRO A 384 19.68 -8.60 23.87
N ASP A 385 20.74 -9.09 24.52
CA ASP A 385 21.23 -8.61 25.81
C ASP A 385 22.00 -7.29 25.72
N ARG A 386 22.24 -6.79 24.52
CA ARG A 386 22.90 -5.51 24.21
C ARG A 386 21.95 -4.46 23.62
N MET A 387 20.68 -4.79 23.43
CA MET A 387 19.71 -3.94 22.72
C MET A 387 19.53 -2.57 23.38
N GLY A 388 19.27 -2.51 24.69
CA GLY A 388 19.11 -1.25 25.42
C GLY A 388 20.34 -0.32 25.34
N PRO A 389 21.56 -0.79 25.68
CA PRO A 389 22.79 -0.02 25.49
C PRO A 389 22.99 0.49 24.06
N TYR A 390 22.79 -0.37 23.05
CA TYR A 390 22.88 0.03 21.64
C TYR A 390 21.90 1.15 21.28
N LEU A 391 20.64 1.07 21.73
CA LEU A 391 19.63 2.08 21.47
C LEU A 391 20.01 3.46 22.04
N ARG A 392 20.63 3.52 23.22
CA ARG A 392 21.09 4.79 23.81
C ARG A 392 22.20 5.43 22.99
N ASP A 393 23.21 4.63 22.62
CA ASP A 393 24.33 5.13 21.81
C ASP A 393 23.88 5.52 20.39
N PHE A 394 22.90 4.80 19.84
CA PHE A 394 22.33 5.13 18.55
C PHE A 394 21.51 6.43 18.60
N ASP A 395 20.73 6.67 19.66
CA ASP A 395 20.01 7.94 19.86
C ASP A 395 20.98 9.13 20.04
N ALA A 396 22.10 8.91 20.74
CA ALA A 396 23.18 9.89 20.81
C ALA A 396 23.78 10.19 19.43
N LEU A 397 24.02 9.16 18.61
CA LEU A 397 24.50 9.33 17.23
C LEU A 397 23.51 10.12 16.36
N LEU A 398 22.20 9.87 16.50
CA LEU A 398 21.17 10.64 15.82
C LEU A 398 21.22 12.12 16.22
N THR A 399 21.40 12.39 17.52
CA THR A 399 21.54 13.75 18.06
C THR A 399 22.77 14.46 17.51
N ASP A 400 23.93 13.79 17.45
CA ASP A 400 25.19 14.34 16.92
C ASP A 400 25.08 14.77 15.45
N PHE A 401 24.27 14.05 14.67
CA PHE A 401 24.00 14.36 13.27
C PHE A 401 22.79 15.29 13.07
N GLY A 402 22.02 15.59 14.11
CA GLY A 402 20.78 16.37 14.04
C GLY A 402 19.70 15.68 13.21
N ILE A 403 19.61 14.35 13.28
CA ILE A 403 18.65 13.51 12.54
C ILE A 403 17.59 13.01 13.52
N ILE A 404 16.32 13.03 13.11
CA ILE A 404 15.22 12.42 13.85
C ILE A 404 14.92 11.04 13.28
N GLY A 405 14.90 10.06 14.17
CA GLY A 405 14.50 8.69 13.86
C GLY A 405 13.14 8.33 14.47
N LEU A 406 12.42 7.41 13.82
CA LEU A 406 11.23 6.76 14.39
C LEU A 406 11.52 5.25 14.59
N PRO A 407 12.00 4.84 15.76
CA PRO A 407 12.39 3.46 16.01
C PRO A 407 11.18 2.54 16.27
N TYR A 408 11.27 1.33 15.74
CA TYR A 408 10.38 0.20 16.00
C TYR A 408 11.15 -1.10 15.68
N GLY A 409 10.66 -2.30 16.01
CA GLY A 409 11.32 -3.52 15.53
C GLY A 409 11.25 -4.72 16.45
N HIS A 410 12.00 -5.76 16.12
CA HIS A 410 11.97 -7.07 16.78
C HIS A 410 12.96 -7.09 17.97
N PHE A 411 12.58 -6.47 19.09
CA PHE A 411 13.54 -6.15 20.15
C PHE A 411 14.09 -7.39 20.86
N ALA A 412 13.26 -8.41 21.11
CA ALA A 412 13.76 -9.65 21.72
C ALA A 412 14.59 -10.52 20.75
N ASP A 413 14.53 -10.23 19.45
CA ASP A 413 15.47 -10.76 18.44
C ASP A 413 16.71 -9.85 18.26
N GLY A 414 16.75 -8.70 18.94
CA GLY A 414 17.83 -7.73 18.89
C GLY A 414 17.87 -6.86 17.64
N CYS A 415 16.77 -6.76 16.88
CA CYS A 415 16.72 -6.09 15.58
C CYS A 415 15.95 -4.75 15.63
N LEU A 416 16.59 -3.67 15.17
CA LEU A 416 16.04 -2.32 15.10
C LEU A 416 15.62 -1.96 13.66
N HIS A 417 14.37 -1.55 13.51
CA HIS A 417 13.86 -0.84 12.34
C HIS A 417 13.73 0.65 12.64
N ILE A 418 14.06 1.50 11.67
CA ILE A 418 13.94 2.95 11.82
C ILE A 418 13.63 3.62 10.48
N ARG A 419 13.16 4.86 10.50
CA ARG A 419 13.18 5.75 9.32
C ARG A 419 13.82 7.06 9.76
N LEU A 420 14.67 7.62 8.91
CA LEU A 420 15.55 8.74 9.26
C LEU A 420 15.29 9.92 8.33
N ASP A 421 15.10 11.13 8.84
CA ASP A 421 14.94 12.35 8.03
C ASP A 421 16.27 12.91 7.52
N LEU A 422 17.08 12.02 6.94
CA LEU A 422 18.33 12.35 6.28
C LEU A 422 18.11 13.46 5.22
N PRO A 423 18.97 14.50 5.18
CA PRO A 423 18.78 15.67 4.33
C PRO A 423 19.21 15.42 2.87
N LEU A 424 18.66 14.39 2.23
CA LEU A 424 19.05 13.94 0.89
C LEU A 424 18.70 14.95 -0.23
N ASP A 425 17.84 15.91 0.04
CA ASP A 425 17.47 17.01 -0.86
C ASP A 425 18.48 18.17 -0.82
N ARG A 426 19.36 18.22 0.19
CA ARG A 426 20.43 19.22 0.27
C ARG A 426 21.59 18.91 -0.66
N PRO A 427 22.32 19.93 -1.15
CA PRO A 427 23.51 19.72 -2.00
C PRO A 427 24.59 18.82 -1.38
N ASP A 428 24.77 18.89 -0.05
CA ASP A 428 25.72 18.07 0.72
C ASP A 428 25.10 16.77 1.27
N GLY A 429 23.81 16.53 1.00
CA GLY A 429 23.02 15.45 1.60
C GLY A 429 23.59 14.06 1.40
N SER A 430 24.13 13.76 0.22
CA SER A 430 24.76 12.45 -0.06
C SER A 430 26.01 12.22 0.79
N ALA A 431 26.80 13.26 1.04
CA ALA A 431 27.98 13.17 1.89
C ALA A 431 27.62 13.02 3.37
N VAL A 432 26.57 13.71 3.84
CA VAL A 432 26.02 13.54 5.20
C VAL A 432 25.53 12.11 5.38
N PHE A 433 24.76 11.60 4.42
CA PHE A 433 24.27 10.22 4.40
C PHE A 433 25.40 9.19 4.53
N ARG A 434 26.46 9.32 3.70
CA ARG A 434 27.63 8.44 3.77
C ARG A 434 28.27 8.45 5.15
N ARG A 435 28.58 9.63 5.70
CA ARG A 435 29.21 9.75 7.02
C ARG A 435 28.35 9.12 8.12
N PHE A 436 27.04 9.34 8.07
CA PHE A 436 26.11 8.75 9.02
C PHE A 436 26.10 7.22 8.93
N LEU A 437 25.95 6.65 7.74
CA LEU A 437 25.96 5.19 7.56
C LEU A 437 27.26 4.55 8.03
N THR A 438 28.41 5.17 7.74
CA THR A 438 29.70 4.68 8.22
C THR A 438 29.77 4.71 9.75
N ALA A 439 29.39 5.81 10.39
CA ALA A 439 29.38 5.91 11.85
C ALA A 439 28.39 4.93 12.51
N ALA A 440 27.24 4.71 11.89
CA ALA A 440 26.24 3.75 12.37
C ALA A 440 26.73 2.30 12.23
N ALA A 441 27.43 1.97 11.14
CA ALA A 441 28.08 0.68 10.94
C ALA A 441 29.20 0.41 11.96
N GLU A 442 30.05 1.40 12.22
CA GLU A 442 31.06 1.33 13.27
C GLU A 442 30.41 1.11 14.66
N LEU A 443 29.29 1.79 14.94
CA LEU A 443 28.56 1.62 16.19
C LEU A 443 28.02 0.20 16.35
N VAL A 444 27.34 -0.36 15.34
CA VAL A 444 26.82 -1.73 15.42
C VAL A 444 27.94 -2.76 15.57
N ALA A 445 29.04 -2.57 14.85
CA ALA A 445 30.20 -3.46 14.95
C ALA A 445 30.80 -3.49 16.37
N ARG A 446 30.83 -2.35 17.09
CA ARG A 446 31.27 -2.30 18.51
C ARG A 446 30.40 -3.14 19.45
N TYR A 447 29.16 -3.42 19.06
CA TYR A 447 28.22 -4.26 19.79
C TYR A 447 28.21 -5.72 19.31
N ASP A 448 29.21 -6.14 18.52
CA ASP A 448 29.25 -7.44 17.86
C ASP A 448 28.01 -7.72 17.00
N GLY A 449 27.38 -6.65 16.49
CA GLY A 449 26.15 -6.72 15.75
C GLY A 449 26.33 -7.04 14.26
N SER A 450 25.19 -7.00 13.56
CA SER A 450 25.02 -7.22 12.13
C SER A 450 24.38 -5.98 11.50
N LEU A 451 24.87 -5.58 10.33
CA LEU A 451 24.34 -4.39 9.64
C LEU A 451 22.89 -4.61 9.15
N SER A 452 22.54 -5.86 8.86
CA SER A 452 21.19 -6.31 8.51
C SER A 452 20.80 -7.53 9.36
N GLY A 453 19.56 -7.57 9.82
CA GLY A 453 18.93 -8.66 10.56
C GLY A 453 17.86 -9.44 9.76
N GLU A 454 17.24 -8.85 8.73
CA GLU A 454 16.24 -9.51 7.86
C GLU A 454 16.04 -8.92 6.45
N HIS A 455 16.49 -7.71 6.17
CA HIS A 455 16.23 -7.01 4.92
C HIS A 455 17.21 -7.34 3.79
N GLY A 456 18.31 -8.04 4.10
CA GLY A 456 19.48 -8.22 3.23
C GLY A 456 20.35 -6.96 3.24
N ASP A 457 21.65 -7.07 2.92
CA ASP A 457 22.57 -5.93 2.90
C ASP A 457 22.34 -5.04 1.68
N GLY A 458 22.17 -5.65 0.51
CA GLY A 458 21.97 -4.98 -0.76
C GLY A 458 22.97 -3.85 -1.03
N ARG A 459 22.55 -2.86 -1.80
CA ARG A 459 23.32 -1.63 -2.03
C ARG A 459 23.41 -0.75 -0.78
N ALA A 460 22.48 -0.90 0.15
CA ALA A 460 22.39 -0.13 1.37
C ALA A 460 23.59 -0.35 2.31
N ARG A 461 24.11 -1.59 2.38
CA ARG A 461 25.05 -1.98 3.44
C ARG A 461 26.24 -2.80 2.97
N SER A 462 26.25 -3.33 1.74
CA SER A 462 27.35 -4.22 1.29
C SER A 462 28.73 -3.56 1.32
N GLU A 463 28.85 -2.25 0.99
CA GLU A 463 30.13 -1.52 1.09
C GLU A 463 30.65 -1.43 2.54
N LEU A 464 29.77 -1.54 3.53
CA LEU A 464 30.08 -1.37 4.95
C LEU A 464 30.50 -2.69 5.63
N LEU A 465 30.36 -3.83 4.96
CA LEU A 465 30.74 -5.14 5.49
C LEU A 465 32.18 -5.24 6.03
N PRO A 466 33.20 -4.53 5.49
CA PRO A 466 34.55 -4.52 6.07
C PRO A 466 34.65 -3.93 7.48
N LEU A 467 33.62 -3.24 7.98
CA LEU A 467 33.56 -2.77 9.36
C LEU A 467 33.09 -3.86 10.33
N MET A 468 32.44 -4.91 9.81
CA MET A 468 31.89 -6.02 10.59
C MET A 468 32.75 -7.29 10.47
N TYR A 469 33.27 -7.57 9.28
CA TYR A 469 33.96 -8.83 8.95
C TYR A 469 35.45 -8.64 8.72
N SER A 470 36.23 -9.67 9.07
CA SER A 470 37.66 -9.67 8.78
C SER A 470 37.94 -9.75 7.27
N PRO A 471 39.14 -9.33 6.82
CA PRO A 471 39.55 -9.52 5.43
C PRO A 471 39.50 -10.99 4.98
N GLU A 472 39.65 -11.95 5.89
CA GLU A 472 39.53 -13.38 5.57
C GLU A 472 38.08 -13.80 5.29
N ALA A 473 37.13 -13.38 6.13
CA ALA A 473 35.70 -13.59 5.91
C ALA A 473 35.25 -12.99 4.56
N LEU A 474 35.70 -11.78 4.23
CA LEU A 474 35.39 -11.15 2.94
C LEU A 474 35.99 -11.91 1.74
N ARG A 475 37.21 -12.47 1.88
CA ARG A 475 37.79 -13.35 0.84
C ARG A 475 36.96 -14.62 0.65
N LEU A 476 36.40 -15.19 1.71
CA LEU A 476 35.50 -16.34 1.59
C LEU A 476 34.24 -15.98 0.81
N PHE A 477 33.67 -14.79 1.03
CA PHE A 477 32.53 -14.31 0.23
C PHE A 477 32.89 -14.21 -1.26
N GLY A 478 34.02 -13.59 -1.59
CA GLY A 478 34.51 -13.51 -2.97
C GLY A 478 34.71 -14.89 -3.61
N ALA A 479 35.36 -15.80 -2.89
CA ALA A 479 35.61 -17.16 -3.37
C ALA A 479 34.30 -17.92 -3.67
N VAL A 480 33.32 -17.84 -2.76
CA VAL A 480 31.99 -18.40 -2.97
C VAL A 480 31.32 -17.79 -4.20
N LYS A 481 31.27 -16.46 -4.30
CA LYS A 481 30.65 -15.77 -5.44
C LYS A 481 31.23 -16.25 -6.77
N HIS A 482 32.54 -16.38 -6.88
CA HIS A 482 33.20 -16.81 -8.11
C HIS A 482 33.05 -18.32 -8.40
N ILE A 483 32.74 -19.15 -7.41
CA ILE A 483 32.35 -20.56 -7.64
C ILE A 483 30.98 -20.62 -8.32
N PHE A 484 30.01 -19.87 -7.82
CA PHE A 484 28.63 -19.90 -8.31
C PHE A 484 28.41 -19.06 -9.56
N ASP A 485 29.12 -17.95 -9.71
CA ASP A 485 28.96 -16.99 -10.81
C ASP A 485 30.32 -16.37 -11.20
N PRO A 486 31.16 -17.13 -11.93
CA PRO A 486 32.50 -16.67 -12.32
C PRO A 486 32.50 -15.46 -13.26
N GLY A 487 31.40 -15.23 -13.99
CA GLY A 487 31.24 -14.07 -14.87
C GLY A 487 30.72 -12.80 -14.16
N ASN A 488 30.41 -12.89 -12.87
CA ASN A 488 29.78 -11.82 -12.09
C ASN A 488 28.52 -11.22 -12.77
N VAL A 489 27.70 -12.08 -13.37
CA VAL A 489 26.48 -11.70 -14.10
C VAL A 489 25.30 -11.51 -13.14
N LEU A 490 25.24 -12.28 -12.06
CA LEU A 490 24.12 -12.30 -11.13
C LEU A 490 24.24 -11.20 -10.08
N ASN A 491 23.30 -10.25 -10.13
CA ASN A 491 23.15 -9.13 -9.21
C ASN A 491 24.45 -8.41 -8.79
N PRO A 492 25.30 -7.95 -9.74
CA PRO A 492 26.60 -7.40 -9.43
C PRO A 492 26.53 -6.09 -8.62
N GLY A 493 27.51 -5.91 -7.74
CA GLY A 493 27.60 -4.76 -6.84
C GLY A 493 26.83 -4.92 -5.53
N VAL A 494 26.39 -6.14 -5.21
CA VAL A 494 25.70 -6.54 -3.97
C VAL A 494 26.49 -7.68 -3.34
N LEU A 495 26.72 -7.61 -2.02
CA LEU A 495 27.54 -8.49 -1.16
C LEU A 495 29.03 -8.57 -1.51
N VAL A 496 29.36 -8.84 -2.77
CA VAL A 496 30.72 -8.93 -3.31
C VAL A 496 30.94 -7.84 -4.35
N ASP A 497 32.15 -7.26 -4.35
CA ASP A 497 32.52 -6.09 -5.15
C ASP A 497 31.47 -4.97 -5.09
N PRO A 498 31.09 -4.54 -3.86
CA PRO A 498 29.91 -3.72 -3.67
C PRO A 498 30.04 -2.35 -4.33
N ARG A 499 28.91 -1.85 -4.83
CA ARG A 499 28.80 -0.46 -5.27
C ARG A 499 28.80 0.47 -4.05
N PRO A 500 29.35 1.69 -4.17
CA PRO A 500 29.33 2.65 -3.07
C PRO A 500 27.89 2.99 -2.61
N VAL A 501 27.66 3.09 -1.30
CA VAL A 501 26.31 3.28 -0.70
C VAL A 501 25.59 4.53 -1.17
N ASP A 502 26.31 5.54 -1.66
CA ASP A 502 25.77 6.83 -2.12
C ASP A 502 25.72 6.97 -3.64
N ALA A 503 26.18 5.97 -4.40
CA ALA A 503 26.40 6.11 -5.85
C ALA A 503 25.08 6.27 -6.63
N ASP A 504 24.03 5.55 -6.21
CA ASP A 504 22.79 5.39 -6.97
C ASP A 504 21.56 5.93 -6.22
N LEU A 505 21.74 6.91 -5.33
CA LEU A 505 20.64 7.53 -4.56
C LEU A 505 19.66 8.29 -5.48
N ARG A 506 18.36 8.11 -5.22
CA ARG A 506 17.26 8.70 -6.02
C ARG A 506 17.06 10.19 -5.77
N VAL A 507 16.93 10.58 -4.50
CA VAL A 507 16.49 11.93 -4.09
C VAL A 507 17.48 13.04 -4.50
N PRO A 508 18.81 12.90 -4.28
CA PRO A 508 19.77 13.96 -4.62
C PRO A 508 19.81 14.33 -6.11
N ARG A 509 19.24 13.47 -6.97
CA ARG A 509 19.18 13.67 -8.42
C ARG A 509 17.89 14.37 -8.89
N THR A 510 17.02 14.79 -7.97
CA THR A 510 15.70 15.34 -8.30
C THR A 510 15.63 16.82 -7.96
N ALA A 511 15.18 17.64 -8.92
CA ALA A 511 14.96 19.06 -8.69
C ALA A 511 13.56 19.33 -8.10
N PRO A 512 13.43 20.27 -7.14
CA PRO A 512 12.13 20.74 -6.67
C PRO A 512 11.24 21.26 -7.81
N LEU A 513 9.94 20.94 -7.76
CA LEU A 513 8.96 21.37 -8.74
C LEU A 513 7.83 22.13 -8.05
N ARG A 514 8.06 23.43 -7.82
CA ARG A 514 7.14 24.32 -7.05
C ARG A 514 6.40 25.37 -7.88
N ARG A 515 6.82 25.57 -9.14
CA ARG A 515 6.35 26.71 -9.96
C ARG A 515 5.22 26.31 -10.89
N GLY A 516 4.18 27.13 -10.92
CA GLY A 516 3.09 27.02 -11.90
C GLY A 516 2.16 25.84 -11.69
N LEU A 517 2.19 25.22 -10.50
CA LEU A 517 1.25 24.19 -10.07
C LEU A 517 -0.15 24.79 -9.86
N ALA A 518 -1.19 23.99 -10.10
CA ALA A 518 -2.56 24.39 -9.84
C ALA A 518 -3.05 24.01 -8.44
N LEU A 519 -2.51 22.96 -7.83
CA LEU A 519 -2.78 22.58 -6.43
C LEU A 519 -1.71 23.14 -5.48
N ALA A 520 -2.07 23.28 -4.19
CA ALA A 520 -1.22 23.90 -3.19
C ALA A 520 -0.12 22.97 -2.63
N TYR A 521 -0.35 21.64 -2.55
CA TYR A 521 0.63 20.67 -2.02
C TYR A 521 1.16 21.06 -0.63
N ARG A 522 0.25 21.40 0.27
CA ARG A 522 0.57 22.06 1.56
C ARG A 522 1.37 21.19 2.50
N ASP A 523 1.07 19.89 2.47
CA ASP A 523 1.79 18.90 3.24
C ASP A 523 3.14 18.52 2.57
N ASP A 524 3.52 19.14 1.45
CA ASP A 524 4.74 18.87 0.69
C ASP A 524 5.51 20.17 0.34
N ASP A 525 5.40 21.20 1.17
CA ASP A 525 6.09 22.50 0.99
C ASP A 525 5.83 23.16 -0.38
N GLY A 526 4.65 22.89 -0.98
CA GLY A 526 4.32 23.36 -2.32
C GLY A 526 5.07 22.66 -3.45
N ASP A 527 5.67 21.49 -3.19
CA ASP A 527 6.57 20.78 -4.09
C ASP A 527 5.99 19.45 -4.61
N PHE A 528 5.67 19.41 -5.90
CA PHE A 528 5.21 18.19 -6.55
C PHE A 528 6.26 17.07 -6.53
N ALA A 529 7.55 17.42 -6.61
CA ALA A 529 8.62 16.43 -6.57
C ALA A 529 8.69 15.73 -5.21
N GLN A 530 8.50 16.46 -4.11
CA GLN A 530 8.41 15.89 -2.77
C GLN A 530 7.14 15.02 -2.63
N ALA A 531 6.00 15.52 -3.14
CA ALA A 531 4.74 14.80 -3.12
C ALA A 531 4.85 13.40 -3.76
N VAL A 532 5.39 13.28 -4.98
CA VAL A 532 5.53 11.98 -5.66
C VAL A 532 6.51 11.04 -4.95
N HIS A 533 7.45 11.58 -4.18
CA HIS A 533 8.41 10.81 -3.37
C HIS A 533 7.84 10.31 -2.04
N ARG A 534 6.61 10.68 -1.65
CA ARG A 534 5.87 10.02 -0.56
C ARG A 534 5.72 8.51 -0.76
N CYS A 535 5.72 8.05 -2.01
CA CYS A 535 5.72 6.61 -2.27
C CYS A 535 7.11 6.03 -1.98
N THR A 536 7.25 5.43 -0.80
CA THR A 536 8.48 4.73 -0.37
C THR A 536 8.65 3.36 -1.03
N GLY A 537 7.61 2.85 -1.70
CA GLY A 537 7.68 1.56 -2.42
C GLY A 537 7.24 0.34 -1.63
N VAL A 538 6.66 0.52 -0.43
CA VAL A 538 6.13 -0.57 0.43
C VAL A 538 5.20 -1.54 -0.29
N GLY A 539 4.58 -1.13 -1.40
CA GLY A 539 3.85 -2.01 -2.30
C GLY A 539 2.47 -2.43 -1.84
N LYS A 540 1.91 -1.86 -0.75
CA LYS A 540 0.58 -2.23 -0.20
C LYS A 540 -0.54 -2.16 -1.24
N CYS A 541 -0.40 -1.31 -2.26
CA CYS A 541 -1.32 -1.22 -3.40
C CYS A 541 -1.37 -2.48 -4.28
N ARG A 542 -0.48 -3.45 -4.06
CA ARG A 542 -0.49 -4.77 -4.70
C ARG A 542 -1.22 -5.84 -3.91
N ALA A 543 -1.51 -5.57 -2.63
CA ALA A 543 -2.24 -6.51 -1.79
C ALA A 543 -3.74 -6.39 -2.04
N ASP A 544 -4.44 -7.53 -1.98
CA ASP A 544 -5.89 -7.52 -1.88
C ASP A 544 -6.29 -7.25 -0.43
N THR A 545 -6.90 -6.11 -0.19
CA THR A 545 -7.36 -5.67 1.13
C THR A 545 -8.87 -5.53 1.21
N THR A 546 -9.60 -5.95 0.17
CA THR A 546 -11.05 -5.79 0.06
C THR A 546 -11.80 -6.50 1.19
N GLY A 547 -11.39 -7.72 1.54
CA GLY A 547 -11.93 -8.47 2.69
C GLY A 547 -11.71 -7.81 4.06
N ALA A 548 -10.73 -6.90 4.17
CA ALA A 548 -10.50 -6.09 5.37
C ALA A 548 -11.13 -4.68 5.26
N GLY A 549 -12.02 -4.46 4.29
CA GLY A 549 -12.68 -3.18 4.02
C GLY A 549 -11.82 -2.16 3.26
N GLY A 550 -10.64 -2.54 2.77
CA GLY A 550 -9.77 -1.66 1.98
C GLY A 550 -10.28 -1.44 0.55
N VAL A 551 -9.89 -0.33 -0.05
CA VAL A 551 -10.28 0.09 -1.42
C VAL A 551 -9.08 0.11 -2.37
N MET A 552 -7.87 0.40 -1.86
CA MET A 552 -6.66 0.53 -2.67
C MET A 552 -6.08 -0.84 -3.11
N CYS A 553 -5.66 -1.05 -4.36
CA CYS A 553 -5.79 -0.24 -5.57
C CYS A 553 -6.61 -1.04 -6.59
N PRO A 554 -7.82 -0.60 -6.96
CA PRO A 554 -8.77 -1.47 -7.66
C PRO A 554 -8.31 -1.85 -9.07
N SER A 555 -7.67 -0.94 -9.80
CA SER A 555 -7.16 -1.24 -11.14
C SER A 555 -6.00 -2.24 -11.14
N TYR A 556 -5.12 -2.23 -10.14
CA TYR A 556 -4.12 -3.30 -9.99
C TYR A 556 -4.78 -4.65 -9.70
N LEU A 557 -5.79 -4.71 -8.83
CA LEU A 557 -6.46 -5.99 -8.54
C LEU A 557 -7.13 -6.58 -9.79
N ALA A 558 -7.68 -5.72 -10.64
CA ALA A 558 -8.31 -6.13 -11.90
C ALA A 558 -7.30 -6.53 -12.99
N THR A 559 -6.20 -5.79 -13.15
CA THR A 559 -5.25 -5.99 -14.27
C THR A 559 -4.06 -6.87 -13.91
N ARG A 560 -3.66 -6.87 -12.64
CA ARG A 560 -2.39 -7.41 -12.12
C ARG A 560 -1.13 -6.80 -12.76
N GLU A 561 -1.26 -5.65 -13.42
CA GLU A 561 -0.15 -4.92 -14.03
C GLU A 561 0.42 -3.88 -13.06
N GLU A 562 1.75 -3.85 -12.88
CA GLU A 562 2.41 -2.93 -11.94
C GLU A 562 2.09 -1.45 -12.25
N LYS A 563 1.94 -1.10 -13.53
CA LYS A 563 1.60 0.28 -13.97
C LYS A 563 0.27 0.76 -13.43
N ASP A 564 -0.62 -0.19 -13.14
CA ASP A 564 -1.95 0.07 -12.64
C ASP A 564 -2.04 0.03 -11.11
N SER A 565 -0.90 -0.11 -10.43
CA SER A 565 -0.78 0.09 -8.99
C SER A 565 -0.42 1.53 -8.63
N THR A 566 -0.71 1.96 -7.40
CA THR A 566 -0.26 3.27 -6.89
C THR A 566 1.27 3.39 -6.94
N ARG A 567 2.00 2.32 -6.62
CA ARG A 567 3.47 2.30 -6.64
C ARG A 567 4.01 2.48 -8.05
N GLY A 568 3.53 1.71 -9.03
CA GLY A 568 3.97 1.84 -10.43
C GLY A 568 3.77 3.26 -10.97
N ARG A 569 2.58 3.84 -10.75
CA ARG A 569 2.27 5.24 -11.09
C ARG A 569 3.23 6.23 -10.44
N ALA A 570 3.49 6.05 -9.14
CA ALA A 570 4.41 6.92 -8.42
C ALA A 570 5.83 6.79 -8.97
N ARG A 571 6.31 5.58 -9.31
CA ARG A 571 7.64 5.39 -9.92
C ARG A 571 7.77 6.10 -11.25
N VAL A 572 6.76 6.00 -12.14
CA VAL A 572 6.78 6.72 -13.42
C VAL A 572 6.78 8.24 -13.21
N LEU A 573 6.01 8.75 -12.25
CA LEU A 573 6.01 10.18 -11.90
C LEU A 573 7.33 10.63 -11.26
N GLN A 574 7.97 9.79 -10.43
CA GLN A 574 9.31 10.03 -9.89
C GLN A 574 10.35 10.12 -11.01
N GLU A 575 10.26 9.26 -12.01
CA GLU A 575 11.12 9.33 -13.20
C GLU A 575 10.84 10.57 -14.05
N MET A 576 9.59 11.01 -14.14
CA MET A 576 9.20 12.25 -14.82
C MET A 576 9.81 13.48 -14.15
N VAL A 577 9.78 13.57 -12.81
CA VAL A 577 10.39 14.70 -12.09
C VAL A 577 11.92 14.60 -12.05
N ASN A 578 12.49 13.39 -12.15
CA ASN A 578 13.92 13.19 -12.31
C ASN A 578 14.42 13.61 -13.71
N GLY A 579 13.63 13.35 -14.76
CA GLY A 579 13.86 13.83 -16.11
C GLY A 579 14.88 13.03 -16.95
N SER A 580 15.46 11.95 -16.43
CA SER A 580 16.50 11.18 -17.16
C SER A 580 15.95 10.04 -18.01
N LEU A 581 15.04 9.24 -17.47
CA LEU A 581 14.40 8.12 -18.18
C LEU A 581 13.09 8.56 -18.87
N VAL A 582 12.27 9.34 -18.17
CA VAL A 582 11.03 9.93 -18.68
C VAL A 582 11.29 11.42 -18.93
N ARG A 583 11.36 11.82 -20.21
CA ARG A 583 11.99 13.10 -20.61
C ARG A 583 11.02 14.19 -21.02
N ASP A 584 9.81 13.85 -21.48
CA ASP A 584 8.84 14.82 -22.00
C ASP A 584 8.00 15.49 -20.90
N GLY A 585 8.46 15.40 -19.64
CA GLY A 585 7.82 15.96 -18.46
C GLY A 585 6.36 15.53 -18.34
N TRP A 586 5.48 16.46 -18.01
CA TRP A 586 4.03 16.24 -17.85
C TRP A 586 3.38 15.51 -19.03
N ARG A 587 3.90 15.69 -20.24
CA ARG A 587 3.30 15.19 -21.49
C ARG A 587 3.82 13.82 -21.91
N SER A 588 4.70 13.21 -21.12
CA SER A 588 5.31 11.92 -21.43
C SER A 588 4.23 10.85 -21.61
N ALA A 589 4.39 10.02 -22.64
CA ALA A 589 3.45 8.94 -22.92
C ALA A 589 3.40 7.94 -21.76
N GLU A 590 4.55 7.69 -21.12
CA GLU A 590 4.71 6.83 -19.96
C GLU A 590 3.83 7.29 -18.79
N VAL A 591 3.79 8.60 -18.54
CA VAL A 591 3.01 9.20 -17.46
C VAL A 591 1.52 9.04 -17.73
N HIS A 592 1.10 9.31 -18.96
CA HIS A 592 -0.31 9.15 -19.35
C HIS A 592 -0.76 7.68 -19.32
N ASP A 593 0.07 6.75 -19.80
CA ASP A 593 -0.20 5.30 -19.75
C ASP A 593 -0.33 4.78 -18.31
N ALA A 594 0.54 5.21 -17.40
CA ALA A 594 0.46 4.81 -15.99
C ALA A 594 -0.81 5.38 -15.29
N LEU A 595 -1.20 6.61 -15.60
CA LEU A 595 -2.32 7.29 -14.95
C LEU A 595 -3.70 7.00 -15.56
N ASP A 596 -3.73 6.35 -16.73
CA ASP A 596 -4.96 6.09 -17.49
C ASP A 596 -6.02 5.39 -16.64
N LEU A 597 -5.65 4.22 -16.10
CA LEU A 597 -6.54 3.40 -15.25
C LEU A 597 -6.57 3.82 -13.76
N CYS A 598 -6.15 5.04 -13.43
CA CYS A 598 -6.39 5.61 -12.11
C CYS A 598 -7.82 6.17 -12.03
N LEU A 599 -8.61 5.63 -11.10
CA LEU A 599 -10.03 5.99 -10.88
C LEU A 599 -10.24 7.34 -10.20
N SER A 600 -9.18 8.01 -9.75
CA SER A 600 -9.27 9.22 -8.91
C SER A 600 -10.12 9.03 -7.65
N CYS A 601 -10.13 7.81 -7.07
CA CYS A 601 -11.00 7.43 -5.94
C CYS A 601 -10.46 7.81 -4.56
N LYS A 602 -9.23 8.35 -4.48
CA LYS A 602 -8.48 8.67 -3.25
C LYS A 602 -8.25 7.53 -2.26
N GLY A 603 -8.57 6.27 -2.60
CA GLY A 603 -8.32 5.13 -1.71
C GLY A 603 -6.85 4.98 -1.29
N CYS A 604 -5.90 5.41 -2.13
CA CYS A 604 -4.49 5.42 -1.76
C CYS A 604 -4.10 6.50 -0.74
N ALA A 605 -4.89 7.57 -0.60
CA ALA A 605 -4.62 8.60 0.41
C ALA A 605 -4.93 8.07 1.82
N SER A 606 -5.93 7.19 1.96
CA SER A 606 -6.33 6.59 3.23
C SER A 606 -5.62 5.26 3.52
N ASP A 607 -5.55 4.36 2.54
CA ASP A 607 -5.12 2.96 2.75
C ASP A 607 -3.60 2.80 2.68
N CYS A 608 -2.93 3.69 1.93
CA CYS A 608 -1.47 3.70 1.89
C CYS A 608 -0.94 4.31 3.18
N PRO A 609 -0.09 3.60 3.94
CA PRO A 609 0.45 4.15 5.19
C PRO A 609 1.29 5.42 4.97
N THR A 610 1.73 5.69 3.74
CA THR A 610 2.49 6.90 3.38
C THR A 610 1.63 8.09 2.92
N GLY A 611 0.30 7.96 2.85
CA GLY A 611 -0.60 9.08 2.50
C GLY A 611 -0.46 9.60 1.06
N VAL A 612 -0.35 8.70 0.08
CA VAL A 612 -0.23 9.07 -1.35
C VAL A 612 -1.58 9.50 -1.92
N ASP A 613 -1.68 10.73 -2.43
CA ASP A 613 -2.87 11.19 -3.15
C ASP A 613 -2.67 11.19 -4.68
N MET A 614 -2.78 10.00 -5.26
CA MET A 614 -2.67 9.81 -6.72
C MET A 614 -3.78 10.53 -7.51
N ALA A 615 -4.93 10.82 -6.90
CA ALA A 615 -6.02 11.52 -7.56
C ALA A 615 -5.66 13.00 -7.80
N SER A 616 -5.06 13.64 -6.78
CA SER A 616 -4.51 14.99 -6.89
C SER A 616 -3.37 15.04 -7.91
N TRP A 617 -2.46 14.07 -7.89
CA TRP A 617 -1.35 14.02 -8.86
C TRP A 617 -1.83 13.85 -10.30
N LYS A 618 -2.81 12.96 -10.55
CA LYS A 618 -3.43 12.82 -11.88
C LYS A 618 -4.07 14.13 -12.34
N SER A 619 -4.78 14.81 -11.45
CA SER A 619 -5.47 16.06 -11.79
C SER A 619 -4.49 17.17 -12.18
N GLU A 620 -3.37 17.30 -11.45
CA GLU A 620 -2.28 18.23 -11.79
C GLU A 620 -1.61 17.87 -13.11
N VAL A 621 -1.25 16.60 -13.31
CA VAL A 621 -0.64 16.13 -14.58
C VAL A 621 -1.55 16.45 -15.76
N LEU A 622 -2.85 16.16 -15.67
CA LEU A 622 -3.81 16.48 -16.73
C LEU A 622 -3.98 18.00 -16.91
N HIS A 623 -3.88 18.79 -15.84
CA HIS A 623 -3.89 20.25 -15.93
C HIS A 623 -2.69 20.76 -16.74
N GLN A 624 -1.48 20.34 -16.38
CA GLN A 624 -0.25 20.78 -17.03
C GLN A 624 -0.16 20.28 -18.48
N SER A 625 -0.53 19.02 -18.72
CA SER A 625 -0.44 18.37 -20.04
C SER A 625 -1.31 19.04 -21.10
N TYR A 626 -2.51 19.48 -20.69
CA TYR A 626 -3.52 20.06 -21.57
C TYR A 626 -3.64 21.58 -21.44
N ARG A 627 -2.75 22.24 -20.70
CA ARG A 627 -2.71 23.70 -20.64
C ARG A 627 -2.48 24.26 -22.05
N ARG A 628 -3.43 25.08 -22.52
CA ARG A 628 -3.45 25.68 -23.88
C ARG A 628 -3.49 24.64 -25.02
N ARG A 629 -4.05 23.44 -24.78
CA ARG A 629 -4.22 22.38 -25.79
C ARG A 629 -5.66 21.87 -25.82
N LEU A 630 -6.03 21.25 -26.94
CA LEU A 630 -7.29 20.53 -27.05
C LEU A 630 -7.27 19.30 -26.12
N ARG A 631 -8.41 19.05 -25.48
CA ARG A 631 -8.61 17.92 -24.56
C ARG A 631 -9.34 16.76 -25.25
N PRO A 632 -9.25 15.53 -24.71
CA PRO A 632 -10.09 14.42 -25.15
C PRO A 632 -11.58 14.77 -25.11
N ALA A 633 -12.38 14.14 -25.98
CA ALA A 633 -13.81 14.38 -26.05
C ALA A 633 -14.52 14.11 -24.70
N SER A 634 -14.07 13.09 -23.96
CA SER A 634 -14.55 12.73 -22.62
C SER A 634 -14.41 13.89 -21.61
N HIS A 635 -13.37 14.72 -21.74
CA HIS A 635 -13.17 15.87 -20.85
C HIS A 635 -14.20 16.98 -21.10
N TYR A 636 -14.77 17.07 -22.30
CA TYR A 636 -15.83 18.03 -22.62
C TYR A 636 -17.23 17.45 -22.36
N SER A 637 -17.47 16.18 -22.67
CA SER A 637 -18.76 15.53 -22.46
C SER A 637 -19.04 15.26 -20.97
N LEU A 638 -18.08 14.63 -20.27
CA LEU A 638 -18.20 14.25 -18.87
C LEU A 638 -17.65 15.34 -17.95
N GLY A 639 -16.53 15.99 -18.31
CA GLY A 639 -15.97 17.07 -17.50
C GLY A 639 -16.89 18.29 -17.38
N TRP A 640 -17.66 18.60 -18.43
CA TRP A 640 -18.67 19.68 -18.40
C TRP A 640 -20.10 19.15 -18.17
N LEU A 641 -20.26 17.91 -17.69
CA LEU A 641 -21.55 17.30 -17.41
C LEU A 641 -22.49 18.21 -16.62
N PRO A 642 -22.06 18.95 -15.57
CA PRO A 642 -22.96 19.85 -14.85
C PRO A 642 -23.55 20.97 -15.72
N ARG A 643 -22.80 21.45 -16.71
CA ARG A 643 -23.30 22.42 -17.70
C ARG A 643 -24.32 21.78 -18.62
N TRP A 644 -24.04 20.59 -19.15
CA TRP A 644 -24.96 19.87 -20.03
C TRP A 644 -26.24 19.45 -19.31
N ALA A 645 -26.14 18.98 -18.06
CA ALA A 645 -27.27 18.63 -17.23
C ALA A 645 -28.16 19.84 -16.94
N ALA A 646 -27.57 21.01 -16.66
CA ALA A 646 -28.32 22.25 -16.49
C ALA A 646 -29.11 22.67 -17.74
N LEU A 647 -28.56 22.43 -18.93
CA LEU A 647 -29.23 22.71 -20.21
C LEU A 647 -30.32 21.67 -20.50
N ALA A 648 -30.00 20.38 -20.38
CA ALA A 648 -30.93 19.28 -20.61
C ALA A 648 -32.12 19.30 -19.64
N GLY A 649 -31.88 19.69 -18.39
CA GLY A 649 -32.93 19.84 -17.35
C GLY A 649 -33.98 20.91 -17.66
N ARG A 650 -33.82 21.73 -18.71
CA ARG A 650 -34.89 22.63 -19.19
C ARG A 650 -35.99 21.92 -19.97
N ALA A 651 -35.66 20.79 -20.60
CA ALA A 651 -36.60 19.98 -21.38
C ALA A 651 -36.32 18.47 -21.22
N PRO A 652 -36.35 17.93 -19.98
CA PRO A 652 -35.86 16.57 -19.69
C PRO A 652 -36.64 15.48 -20.45
N ARG A 653 -37.96 15.66 -20.64
CA ARG A 653 -38.81 14.73 -21.39
C ARG A 653 -38.38 14.61 -22.86
N LEU A 654 -38.05 15.73 -23.50
CA LEU A 654 -37.58 15.74 -24.88
C LEU A 654 -36.21 15.08 -25.00
N VAL A 655 -35.28 15.42 -24.11
CA VAL A 655 -33.93 14.83 -24.10
C VAL A 655 -34.01 13.31 -23.92
N ASN A 656 -34.81 12.82 -22.96
CA ASN A 656 -35.00 11.39 -22.74
C ASN A 656 -35.69 10.69 -23.91
N ALA A 657 -36.61 11.36 -24.62
CA ALA A 657 -37.25 10.80 -25.81
C ALA A 657 -36.26 10.66 -26.97
N VAL A 658 -35.41 11.67 -27.18
CA VAL A 658 -34.38 11.67 -28.23
C VAL A 658 -33.32 10.59 -27.96
N THR A 659 -32.89 10.40 -26.71
CA THR A 659 -31.88 9.36 -26.38
C THR A 659 -32.41 7.94 -26.53
N ARG A 660 -33.73 7.73 -26.57
CA ARG A 660 -34.38 6.44 -26.83
C ARG A 660 -34.48 6.08 -28.32
N LEU A 661 -34.24 7.03 -29.23
CA LEU A 661 -34.27 6.75 -30.67
C LEU A 661 -33.14 5.77 -31.04
N PRO A 662 -33.42 4.75 -31.88
CA PRO A 662 -32.41 3.77 -32.29
C PRO A 662 -31.16 4.42 -32.86
N GLY A 663 -29.99 4.02 -32.37
CA GLY A 663 -28.68 4.53 -32.83
C GLY A 663 -28.25 5.89 -32.26
N VAL A 664 -29.16 6.70 -31.70
CA VAL A 664 -28.81 8.03 -31.17
C VAL A 664 -27.93 7.93 -29.91
N ALA A 665 -28.31 7.13 -28.93
CA ALA A 665 -27.51 6.97 -27.70
C ALA A 665 -26.10 6.39 -27.97
N PRO A 666 -25.94 5.28 -28.74
CA PRO A 666 -24.61 4.80 -29.10
C PRO A 666 -23.76 5.82 -29.86
N ALA A 667 -24.36 6.60 -30.77
CA ALA A 667 -23.65 7.67 -31.49
C ALA A 667 -23.21 8.79 -30.55
N ALA A 668 -24.09 9.25 -29.66
CA ALA A 668 -23.80 10.28 -28.67
C ALA A 668 -22.69 9.86 -27.71
N LEU A 669 -22.74 8.63 -27.18
CA LEU A 669 -21.68 8.05 -26.35
C LEU A 669 -20.35 8.01 -27.12
N THR A 670 -20.39 7.60 -28.38
CA THR A 670 -19.17 7.54 -29.22
C THR A 670 -18.55 8.92 -29.41
N LEU A 671 -19.35 9.90 -29.82
CA LEU A 671 -18.85 11.26 -30.05
C LEU A 671 -18.39 11.92 -28.75
N GLY A 672 -19.01 11.56 -27.63
CA GLY A 672 -18.63 12.00 -26.29
C GLY A 672 -17.42 11.27 -25.69
N GLY A 673 -16.79 10.31 -26.37
CA GLY A 673 -15.67 9.55 -25.82
C GLY A 673 -16.03 8.52 -24.74
N ALA A 674 -17.30 8.13 -24.65
CA ALA A 674 -17.78 7.07 -23.76
C ALA A 674 -17.84 5.70 -24.47
N ASP A 675 -17.90 4.63 -23.68
CA ASP A 675 -18.12 3.25 -24.15
C ASP A 675 -19.60 3.04 -24.51
N ARG A 676 -19.86 2.34 -25.63
CA ARG A 676 -21.23 2.10 -26.15
C ARG A 676 -22.03 1.10 -25.31
N ARG A 677 -21.35 0.32 -24.47
CA ARG A 677 -21.98 -0.64 -23.55
C ARG A 677 -22.60 0.03 -22.32
N ARG A 678 -22.43 1.35 -22.18
CA ARG A 678 -23.02 2.15 -21.11
C ARG A 678 -24.35 2.75 -21.52
N HIS A 679 -25.19 3.04 -20.53
CA HIS A 679 -26.45 3.73 -20.74
C HIS A 679 -26.29 5.24 -20.57
N VAL A 680 -27.08 6.00 -21.34
CA VAL A 680 -27.21 7.44 -21.12
C VAL A 680 -28.17 7.65 -19.94
N PRO A 681 -27.75 8.33 -18.86
CA PRO A 681 -28.61 8.63 -17.72
C PRO A 681 -29.93 9.29 -18.12
N GLN A 682 -31.03 8.85 -17.51
CA GLN A 682 -32.34 9.47 -17.71
C GLN A 682 -32.45 10.72 -16.83
N PHE A 683 -32.84 11.85 -17.41
CA PHE A 683 -33.11 13.08 -16.67
C PHE A 683 -34.47 13.02 -15.96
N ALA A 684 -34.52 13.45 -14.70
CA ALA A 684 -35.76 13.51 -13.95
C ALA A 684 -36.73 14.54 -14.56
N PRO A 685 -38.05 14.25 -14.64
CA PRO A 685 -39.03 15.18 -15.17
C PRO A 685 -39.13 16.50 -14.37
N VAL A 686 -38.86 16.43 -13.06
CA VAL A 686 -38.84 17.57 -12.14
C VAL A 686 -37.51 17.51 -11.38
N SER A 687 -36.72 18.58 -11.45
CA SER A 687 -35.45 18.65 -10.71
C SER A 687 -35.70 18.81 -9.21
N PHE A 688 -34.75 18.38 -8.38
CA PHE A 688 -34.87 18.51 -6.93
C PHE A 688 -35.11 19.96 -6.50
N ARG A 689 -34.34 20.92 -7.03
CA ARG A 689 -34.52 22.34 -6.69
C ARG A 689 -35.90 22.88 -7.07
N ARG A 690 -36.44 22.44 -8.22
CA ARG A 690 -37.80 22.82 -8.65
C ARG A 690 -38.85 22.23 -7.72
N TRP A 691 -38.72 20.95 -7.38
CA TRP A 691 -39.58 20.31 -6.39
C TRP A 691 -39.52 21.07 -5.05
N PHE A 692 -38.31 21.34 -4.55
CA PHE A 692 -38.08 22.05 -3.29
C PHE A 692 -38.81 23.39 -3.23
N ALA A 693 -38.65 24.21 -4.28
CA ALA A 693 -39.34 25.50 -4.39
C ALA A 693 -40.87 25.34 -4.48
N SER A 694 -41.37 24.38 -5.26
CA SER A 694 -42.81 24.15 -5.41
C SER A 694 -43.50 23.63 -4.16
N THR A 695 -42.75 23.01 -3.25
CA THR A 695 -43.26 22.47 -1.97
C THR A 695 -42.99 23.38 -0.78
N ALA A 696 -42.50 24.61 -0.98
CA ALA A 696 -42.05 25.48 0.11
C ALA A 696 -43.10 25.72 1.20
N THR A 697 -44.39 25.79 0.82
CA THR A 697 -45.52 25.96 1.77
C THR A 697 -45.83 24.72 2.61
N GLN A 698 -45.31 23.55 2.22
CA GLN A 698 -45.51 22.27 2.92
C GLN A 698 -44.34 21.93 3.85
N ARG A 699 -43.28 22.75 3.86
CA ARG A 699 -42.06 22.52 4.65
C ARG A 699 -42.18 23.02 6.08
N ARG A 700 -41.38 22.45 6.98
CA ARG A 700 -41.25 22.97 8.35
C ARG A 700 -40.67 24.39 8.34
N ALA A 701 -41.38 25.32 8.99
CA ALA A 701 -40.93 26.71 9.16
C ALA A 701 -39.94 26.89 10.32
N THR A 702 -39.96 25.98 11.29
CA THR A 702 -39.15 25.96 12.51
C THR A 702 -38.16 24.79 12.51
N GLY A 703 -37.12 24.87 13.34
CA GLY A 703 -36.05 23.86 13.42
C GLY A 703 -34.67 24.46 13.15
N ASP A 704 -33.63 23.68 13.45
CA ASP A 704 -32.24 24.13 13.32
C ASP A 704 -31.82 24.24 11.85
N PRO A 705 -31.24 25.37 11.41
CA PRO A 705 -30.91 25.55 10.00
C PRO A 705 -29.83 24.57 9.56
N VAL A 706 -30.05 23.92 8.41
CA VAL A 706 -29.06 23.06 7.75
C VAL A 706 -29.06 23.35 6.25
N LEU A 707 -27.89 23.54 5.67
CA LEU A 707 -27.73 23.81 4.25
C LEU A 707 -27.56 22.50 3.48
N LEU A 708 -28.48 22.19 2.57
CA LEU A 708 -28.33 21.05 1.67
C LEU A 708 -27.47 21.43 0.46
N PHE A 709 -26.33 20.77 0.31
CA PHE A 709 -25.54 20.87 -0.90
C PHE A 709 -26.18 20.01 -2.00
N VAL A 710 -26.93 20.68 -2.88
CA VAL A 710 -27.59 20.02 -4.02
C VAL A 710 -26.59 19.82 -5.15
N ASP A 711 -26.03 18.61 -5.24
CA ASP A 711 -25.14 18.22 -6.32
C ASP A 711 -25.89 18.03 -7.66
N THR A 712 -25.11 17.91 -8.74
CA THR A 712 -25.65 17.79 -10.10
C THR A 712 -26.47 16.51 -10.29
N PHE A 713 -26.06 15.40 -9.67
CA PHE A 713 -26.68 14.10 -9.88
C PHE A 713 -28.01 14.02 -9.15
N THR A 714 -28.04 14.47 -7.90
CA THR A 714 -29.29 14.57 -7.12
C THR A 714 -30.26 15.58 -7.72
N ASP A 715 -29.81 16.72 -8.26
CA ASP A 715 -30.75 17.69 -8.87
C ASP A 715 -31.41 17.15 -10.15
N HIS A 716 -30.64 16.49 -11.02
CA HIS A 716 -31.08 16.20 -12.40
C HIS A 716 -31.43 14.74 -12.68
N PHE A 717 -30.91 13.78 -11.93
CA PHE A 717 -31.09 12.35 -12.22
C PHE A 717 -31.90 11.64 -11.14
N THR A 718 -31.56 11.82 -9.86
CA THR A 718 -32.20 11.12 -8.73
C THR A 718 -32.73 12.09 -7.66
N PRO A 719 -33.68 12.99 -8.00
CA PRO A 719 -34.24 13.95 -7.04
C PRO A 719 -34.93 13.28 -5.84
N GLU A 720 -35.40 12.04 -5.98
CA GLU A 720 -35.96 11.22 -4.91
C GLU A 720 -35.01 11.05 -3.72
N VAL A 721 -33.69 11.02 -3.96
CA VAL A 721 -32.68 11.00 -2.89
C VAL A 721 -32.73 12.30 -2.08
N GLY A 722 -32.78 13.44 -2.76
CA GLY A 722 -32.89 14.74 -2.09
C GLY A 722 -34.21 14.90 -1.34
N ILE A 723 -35.31 14.38 -1.89
CA ILE A 723 -36.63 14.39 -1.26
C ILE A 723 -36.59 13.61 0.06
N ALA A 724 -36.03 12.40 0.02
CA ALA A 724 -35.87 11.58 1.21
C ALA A 724 -34.95 12.25 2.26
N THR A 725 -33.86 12.88 1.83
CA THR A 725 -32.96 13.64 2.73
C THR A 725 -33.70 14.76 3.44
N VAL A 726 -34.55 15.52 2.73
CA VAL A 726 -35.40 16.55 3.36
C VAL A 726 -36.31 15.93 4.41
N GLN A 727 -37.00 14.84 4.07
CA GLN A 727 -37.95 14.19 4.98
C GLN A 727 -37.28 13.75 6.28
N VAL A 728 -36.12 13.09 6.18
CA VAL A 728 -35.35 12.63 7.33
C VAL A 728 -34.85 13.81 8.18
N LEU A 729 -34.38 14.89 7.55
CA LEU A 729 -33.91 16.07 8.29
C LEU A 729 -35.06 16.82 8.97
N GLU A 730 -36.20 16.98 8.30
CA GLU A 730 -37.38 17.59 8.90
C GLU A 730 -37.89 16.76 10.08
N ASP A 731 -37.93 15.43 9.95
CA ASP A 731 -38.26 14.49 11.03
C ASP A 731 -37.31 14.65 12.23
N ALA A 732 -36.00 14.78 11.96
CA ALA A 732 -34.96 15.06 12.97
C ALA A 732 -34.98 16.49 13.55
N GLY A 733 -35.95 17.33 13.16
CA GLY A 733 -36.13 18.67 13.69
C GLY A 733 -35.19 19.72 13.10
N PHE A 734 -34.55 19.42 11.97
CA PHE A 734 -33.82 20.42 11.20
C PHE A 734 -34.74 21.15 10.22
N ARG A 735 -34.31 22.32 9.79
CA ARG A 735 -34.93 23.12 8.72
C ARG A 735 -33.98 23.17 7.53
N PRO A 736 -34.15 22.28 6.53
CA PRO A 736 -33.34 22.28 5.33
C PRO A 736 -33.47 23.57 4.54
N GLN A 737 -32.35 24.12 4.09
CA GLN A 737 -32.27 25.32 3.27
C GLN A 737 -31.38 25.06 2.06
N LEU A 738 -31.60 25.82 0.98
CA LEU A 738 -30.77 25.79 -0.22
C LEU A 738 -30.15 27.16 -0.46
N THR A 739 -28.98 27.18 -1.11
CA THR A 739 -28.44 28.42 -1.65
C THR A 739 -29.41 29.01 -2.69
N PRO A 740 -29.57 30.35 -2.79
CA PRO A 740 -30.49 30.98 -3.75
C PRO A 740 -30.13 30.63 -5.20
N LYS A 741 -28.83 30.64 -5.51
CA LYS A 741 -28.29 30.23 -6.81
C LYS A 741 -27.79 28.79 -6.76
N ARG A 742 -27.81 28.11 -7.91
CA ARG A 742 -27.21 26.79 -8.05
C ARG A 742 -25.69 26.88 -7.87
N GLN A 743 -25.15 26.02 -7.03
CA GLN A 743 -23.71 25.85 -6.81
C GLN A 743 -23.23 24.52 -7.40
N CYS A 744 -21.91 24.34 -7.52
CA CYS A 744 -21.32 23.11 -8.02
C CYS A 744 -19.97 22.83 -7.37
N CYS A 745 -19.74 21.58 -7.00
CA CYS A 745 -18.52 21.16 -6.32
C CYS A 745 -17.30 21.19 -7.26
N GLY A 746 -17.49 21.21 -8.59
CA GLY A 746 -16.38 21.24 -9.54
C GLY A 746 -15.72 19.88 -9.82
N LEU A 747 -16.17 18.80 -9.19
CA LEU A 747 -15.60 17.44 -9.27
C LEU A 747 -15.25 16.97 -10.70
N THR A 748 -16.18 17.13 -11.65
CA THR A 748 -16.00 16.67 -13.04
C THR A 748 -14.89 17.45 -13.76
N TRP A 749 -14.66 18.70 -13.39
CA TRP A 749 -13.53 19.48 -13.89
C TRP A 749 -12.22 19.08 -13.20
N ILE A 750 -12.24 18.78 -11.89
CA ILE A 750 -11.06 18.34 -11.14
C ILE A 750 -10.52 17.03 -11.73
N THR A 751 -11.38 16.01 -11.82
CA THR A 751 -11.03 14.67 -12.32
C THR A 751 -10.54 14.64 -13.78
N THR A 752 -10.88 15.66 -14.57
CA THR A 752 -10.42 15.83 -15.96
C THR A 752 -9.30 16.86 -16.12
N GLY A 753 -8.69 17.31 -15.00
CA GLY A 753 -7.56 18.24 -14.95
C GLY A 753 -7.88 19.66 -15.42
N GLN A 754 -9.13 20.10 -15.36
CA GLN A 754 -9.57 21.44 -15.74
C GLN A 754 -9.54 22.40 -14.53
N LEU A 755 -8.40 22.44 -13.83
CA LEU A 755 -8.27 23.04 -12.51
C LEU A 755 -8.53 24.55 -12.45
N ASP A 756 -8.24 25.32 -13.51
CA ASP A 756 -8.61 26.75 -13.57
C ASP A 756 -10.13 26.98 -13.55
N ALA A 757 -10.87 26.13 -14.26
CA ALA A 757 -12.33 26.18 -14.28
C ALA A 757 -12.90 25.69 -12.95
N ALA A 758 -12.35 24.62 -12.41
CA ALA A 758 -12.71 24.10 -11.09
C ALA A 758 -12.50 25.19 -10.02
N ARG A 759 -11.34 25.85 -9.97
CA ARG A 759 -11.02 26.93 -9.02
C ARG A 759 -12.06 28.04 -9.04
N ARG A 760 -12.48 28.51 -10.22
CA ARG A 760 -13.49 29.57 -10.35
C ARG A 760 -14.90 29.12 -9.92
N ILE A 761 -15.26 27.87 -10.22
CA ILE A 761 -16.59 27.32 -9.88
C ILE A 761 -16.65 27.06 -8.38
N LEU A 762 -15.62 26.39 -7.85
CA LEU A 762 -15.51 26.01 -6.46
C LEU A 762 -15.33 27.22 -5.56
N GLY A 763 -14.54 28.23 -5.97
CA GLY A 763 -14.40 29.48 -5.21
C GLY A 763 -15.74 30.18 -4.98
N ARG A 764 -16.57 30.35 -6.03
CA ARG A 764 -17.92 30.91 -5.89
C ARG A 764 -18.84 30.05 -5.00
N THR A 765 -18.66 28.74 -5.06
CA THR A 765 -19.42 27.80 -4.24
C THR A 765 -19.03 27.96 -2.78
N VAL A 766 -17.72 27.92 -2.48
CA VAL A 766 -17.17 28.06 -1.14
C VAL A 766 -17.58 29.39 -0.51
N THR A 767 -17.46 30.52 -1.22
CA THR A 767 -17.94 31.82 -0.71
C THR A 767 -19.42 31.77 -0.35
N ALA A 768 -20.28 31.25 -1.22
CA ALA A 768 -21.72 31.17 -0.96
C ALA A 768 -22.09 30.20 0.18
N LEU A 769 -21.29 29.15 0.40
CA LEU A 769 -21.48 28.20 1.49
C LEU A 769 -20.98 28.79 2.83
N ALA A 770 -19.85 29.48 2.82
CA ALA A 770 -19.30 30.17 4.00
C ALA A 770 -20.23 31.29 4.49
N GLU A 771 -20.75 32.12 3.57
CA GLU A 771 -21.72 33.18 3.88
C GLU A 771 -23.01 32.67 4.52
N ALA A 772 -23.40 31.41 4.26
CA ALA A 772 -24.62 30.83 4.83
C ALA A 772 -24.47 30.47 6.32
N GLY A 773 -23.25 30.23 6.81
CA GLY A 773 -22.96 30.04 8.24
C GLY A 773 -23.68 28.88 8.93
N ALA A 774 -24.16 27.88 8.18
CA ALA A 774 -24.91 26.72 8.71
C ALA A 774 -24.20 25.40 8.38
N PRO A 775 -24.42 24.32 9.15
CA PRO A 775 -23.91 22.99 8.81
C PRO A 775 -24.33 22.58 7.39
N ILE A 776 -23.40 22.02 6.62
CA ILE A 776 -23.60 21.68 5.21
C ILE A 776 -23.76 20.17 5.09
N VAL A 777 -24.87 19.69 4.53
CA VAL A 777 -25.08 18.26 4.27
C VAL A 777 -24.93 17.98 2.79
N GLY A 778 -23.95 17.14 2.46
CA GLY A 778 -23.77 16.61 1.11
C GLY A 778 -24.47 15.26 0.92
N MET A 779 -25.11 15.08 -0.24
CA MET A 779 -25.83 13.84 -0.59
C MET A 779 -25.00 12.92 -1.49
N GLU A 780 -24.36 13.46 -2.52
CA GLU A 780 -23.41 12.69 -3.34
C GLU A 780 -22.02 12.66 -2.69
N PRO A 781 -21.51 11.50 -2.23
CA PRO A 781 -20.25 11.38 -1.51
C PRO A 781 -19.06 12.00 -2.25
N SER A 782 -19.04 11.93 -3.58
CA SER A 782 -17.95 12.50 -4.37
C SER A 782 -17.92 14.03 -4.37
N CYS A 783 -19.09 14.68 -4.39
CA CYS A 783 -19.14 16.13 -4.23
C CYS A 783 -18.87 16.57 -2.79
N THR A 784 -19.32 15.80 -1.81
CA THR A 784 -19.05 16.04 -0.38
C THR A 784 -17.54 15.97 -0.10
N ALA A 785 -16.84 14.98 -0.66
CA ALA A 785 -15.38 14.87 -0.56
C ALA A 785 -14.64 16.07 -1.17
N VAL A 786 -15.13 16.63 -2.27
CA VAL A 786 -14.54 17.84 -2.84
C VAL A 786 -14.64 19.02 -1.88
N LEU A 787 -15.80 19.21 -1.23
CA LEU A 787 -15.96 20.28 -0.24
C LEU A 787 -15.08 20.08 0.99
N ARG A 788 -14.90 18.83 1.44
CA ARG A 788 -14.07 18.48 2.62
C ARG A 788 -12.57 18.50 2.38
N ALA A 789 -12.11 18.16 1.17
CA ALA A 789 -10.68 17.96 0.90
C ALA A 789 -10.18 18.81 -0.27
N ASP A 790 -10.69 18.56 -1.48
CA ASP A 790 -10.16 19.18 -2.71
C ASP A 790 -10.32 20.71 -2.75
N ALA A 791 -11.38 21.25 -2.14
CA ALA A 791 -11.60 22.68 -2.03
C ALA A 791 -10.46 23.36 -1.27
N VAL A 792 -9.99 22.71 -0.21
CA VAL A 792 -8.93 23.24 0.64
C VAL A 792 -7.61 23.21 -0.13
N GLU A 793 -7.29 22.12 -0.84
CA GLU A 793 -6.05 22.01 -1.64
C GLU A 793 -6.04 22.89 -2.90
N LEU A 794 -7.19 23.07 -3.55
CA LEU A 794 -7.28 23.85 -4.77
C LEU A 794 -7.35 25.34 -4.45
N LEU A 795 -8.18 25.79 -3.51
CA LEU A 795 -8.39 27.22 -3.25
C LEU A 795 -7.39 27.80 -2.27
N ASP A 796 -7.02 27.04 -1.25
CA ASP A 796 -6.16 27.44 -0.12
C ASP A 796 -6.60 28.75 0.56
N THR A 797 -7.89 28.83 0.93
CA THR A 797 -8.48 29.97 1.64
C THR A 797 -9.11 29.56 2.98
N ASP A 798 -9.28 30.51 3.89
CA ASP A 798 -9.96 30.28 5.18
C ASP A 798 -11.42 29.86 4.98
N ASP A 799 -12.13 30.47 4.04
CA ASP A 799 -13.49 30.04 3.67
C ASP A 799 -13.53 28.55 3.26
N ALA A 800 -12.51 28.08 2.53
CA ALA A 800 -12.45 26.68 2.11
C ALA A 800 -12.25 25.73 3.32
N ARG A 801 -11.43 26.14 4.30
CA ARG A 801 -11.24 25.40 5.57
C ARG A 801 -12.55 25.38 6.37
N ALA A 802 -13.19 26.54 6.55
CA ALA A 802 -14.45 26.65 7.27
C ALA A 802 -15.58 25.82 6.63
N VAL A 803 -15.68 25.83 5.29
CA VAL A 803 -16.63 24.98 4.56
C VAL A 803 -16.33 23.50 4.73
N ALA A 804 -15.06 23.10 4.65
CA ALA A 804 -14.65 21.72 4.87
C ALA A 804 -15.02 21.25 6.28
N GLU A 805 -14.70 22.05 7.29
CA GLU A 805 -15.03 21.82 8.70
C GLU A 805 -16.52 21.84 8.99
N SER A 806 -17.34 22.53 8.19
CA SER A 806 -18.81 22.58 8.35
C SER A 806 -19.55 21.53 7.51
N THR A 807 -18.87 20.85 6.61
CA THR A 807 -19.47 19.85 5.73
C THR A 807 -19.59 18.50 6.44
N ARG A 808 -20.77 17.90 6.39
CA ARG A 808 -21.13 16.61 7.02
C ARG A 808 -21.82 15.70 6.00
N THR A 809 -21.69 14.39 6.19
CA THR A 809 -22.63 13.41 5.62
C THR A 809 -23.95 13.48 6.38
N LEU A 810 -25.01 12.91 5.79
CA LEU A 810 -26.29 12.81 6.49
C LEU A 810 -26.15 12.05 7.82
N ALA A 811 -25.41 10.93 7.82
CA ALA A 811 -25.21 10.12 9.01
C ALA A 811 -24.44 10.85 10.12
N GLU A 812 -23.37 11.59 9.78
CA GLU A 812 -22.60 12.36 10.75
C GLU A 812 -23.44 13.45 11.43
N LEU A 813 -24.31 14.13 10.67
CA LEU A 813 -25.20 15.14 11.24
C LEU A 813 -26.24 14.51 12.18
N LEU A 814 -26.83 13.38 11.79
CA LEU A 814 -27.83 12.68 12.59
C LEU A 814 -27.26 11.98 13.82
N ALA A 815 -26.00 11.55 13.77
CA ALA A 815 -25.33 10.89 14.88
C ALA A 815 -25.26 11.78 16.13
N GLY A 816 -25.11 13.09 15.95
CA GLY A 816 -25.05 14.08 17.04
C GLY A 816 -26.38 14.72 17.41
N ARG A 817 -27.52 14.19 16.96
CA ARG A 817 -28.84 14.79 17.21
C ARG A 817 -29.49 14.23 18.47
N ASP A 818 -29.56 15.06 19.51
CA ASP A 818 -30.31 14.75 20.73
C ASP A 818 -31.82 14.71 20.46
N GLY A 819 -32.51 13.75 21.09
CA GLY A 819 -33.97 13.63 21.03
C GLY A 819 -34.53 13.09 19.70
N TRP A 820 -33.68 12.68 18.76
CA TRP A 820 -34.10 11.99 17.53
C TRP A 820 -33.66 10.52 17.55
N SER A 821 -34.58 9.65 17.18
CA SER A 821 -34.32 8.21 17.00
C SER A 821 -34.49 7.86 15.53
N PRO A 822 -33.58 7.05 14.95
CA PRO A 822 -33.79 6.53 13.60
C PRO A 822 -35.05 5.65 13.56
N PRO A 823 -35.66 5.48 12.37
CA PRO A 823 -36.75 4.52 12.19
C PRO A 823 -36.31 3.11 12.58
N ASP A 824 -37.25 2.28 13.01
CA ASP A 824 -36.99 0.87 13.30
C ASP A 824 -36.73 0.09 12.00
N LEU A 825 -35.51 -0.44 11.89
CA LEU A 825 -35.03 -1.31 10.82
C LEU A 825 -34.80 -2.74 11.31
N SER A 826 -35.35 -3.12 12.47
CA SER A 826 -35.31 -4.48 12.98
C SER A 826 -35.82 -5.48 11.93
N GLY A 827 -35.08 -6.56 11.72
CA GLY A 827 -35.39 -7.56 10.68
C GLY A 827 -34.95 -7.16 9.26
N THR A 828 -34.37 -5.97 9.06
CA THR A 828 -33.79 -5.56 7.78
C THR A 828 -32.32 -5.96 7.69
N THR A 829 -31.97 -6.72 6.65
CA THR A 829 -30.57 -6.98 6.29
C THR A 829 -30.11 -5.98 5.23
N VAL A 830 -28.99 -5.31 5.49
CA VAL A 830 -28.37 -4.32 4.61
C VAL A 830 -26.99 -4.82 4.19
N VAL A 831 -26.80 -4.95 2.89
CA VAL A 831 -25.47 -5.08 2.29
C VAL A 831 -25.07 -3.72 1.76
N ALA A 832 -24.10 -3.09 2.40
CA ALA A 832 -23.64 -1.76 2.07
C ALA A 832 -22.41 -1.81 1.16
N GLN A 833 -22.45 -1.06 0.06
CA GLN A 833 -21.27 -0.67 -0.70
C GLN A 833 -20.89 0.77 -0.33
N PRO A 834 -20.01 0.98 0.67
CA PRO A 834 -19.44 2.29 0.93
C PRO A 834 -18.85 2.88 -0.34
N HIS A 835 -19.14 4.17 -0.59
CA HIS A 835 -18.52 4.90 -1.69
C HIS A 835 -17.02 5.07 -1.42
N CYS A 836 -16.18 5.02 -2.45
CA CYS A 836 -14.73 5.19 -2.27
C CYS A 836 -14.37 6.53 -1.60
N HIS A 837 -15.09 7.61 -1.92
CA HIS A 837 -14.95 8.90 -1.23
C HIS A 837 -15.50 8.93 0.21
N HIS A 838 -16.51 8.12 0.55
CA HIS A 838 -16.86 7.88 1.96
C HIS A 838 -15.65 7.28 2.65
N HIS A 839 -15.16 6.14 2.17
CA HIS A 839 -14.00 5.47 2.74
C HIS A 839 -12.76 6.37 2.89
N ALA A 840 -12.40 7.11 1.84
CA ALA A 840 -11.13 7.84 1.78
C ALA A 840 -11.13 9.20 2.50
N VAL A 841 -12.26 9.91 2.56
CA VAL A 841 -12.31 11.31 3.04
C VAL A 841 -13.24 11.50 4.25
N MET A 842 -14.33 10.74 4.36
CA MET A 842 -15.36 10.95 5.39
C MET A 842 -15.42 9.81 6.42
N THR A 843 -14.82 8.65 6.11
CA THR A 843 -15.13 7.33 6.68
C THR A 843 -16.57 6.87 6.38
N TRP A 844 -16.94 5.68 6.89
CA TRP A 844 -18.32 5.15 6.82
C TRP A 844 -18.81 4.68 8.21
N ASN A 845 -18.17 5.16 9.28
CA ASN A 845 -18.44 4.67 10.63
C ASN A 845 -19.76 5.23 11.18
N ALA A 846 -20.05 6.51 10.91
CA ALA A 846 -21.31 7.14 11.33
C ALA A 846 -22.51 6.44 10.69
N ASP A 847 -22.42 6.12 9.40
CA ASP A 847 -23.45 5.39 8.66
C ASP A 847 -23.69 3.99 9.25
N ALA A 848 -22.62 3.24 9.51
CA ALA A 848 -22.71 1.92 10.13
C ALA A 848 -23.37 1.97 11.51
N GLN A 849 -22.94 2.91 12.37
CA GLN A 849 -23.49 3.10 13.71
C GLN A 849 -24.97 3.51 13.67
N LEU A 850 -25.34 4.39 12.73
CA LEU A 850 -26.72 4.82 12.57
C LEU A 850 -27.64 3.65 12.17
N LEU A 851 -27.21 2.80 11.22
CA LEU A 851 -27.95 1.61 10.82
C LEU A 851 -28.05 0.58 11.94
N GLN A 852 -26.97 0.38 12.71
CA GLN A 852 -26.98 -0.51 13.87
C GLN A 852 -27.92 0.00 14.97
N ARG A 853 -27.90 1.30 15.26
CA ARG A 853 -28.85 1.95 16.19
C ARG A 853 -30.30 1.82 15.73
N ALA A 854 -30.54 1.78 14.43
CA ALA A 854 -31.85 1.52 13.85
C ALA A 854 -32.27 0.04 13.94
N GLY A 855 -31.40 -0.88 14.38
CA GLY A 855 -31.69 -2.32 14.48
C GLY A 855 -31.39 -3.14 13.22
N ALA A 856 -30.77 -2.55 12.19
CA ALA A 856 -30.44 -3.26 10.96
C ALA A 856 -29.24 -4.20 11.13
N GLN A 857 -29.27 -5.35 10.44
CA GLN A 857 -28.10 -6.22 10.27
C GLN A 857 -27.27 -5.72 9.09
N VAL A 858 -26.03 -5.29 9.32
CA VAL A 858 -25.21 -4.62 8.31
C VAL A 858 -24.00 -5.48 7.92
N GLU A 859 -23.92 -5.83 6.64
CA GLU A 859 -22.71 -6.34 5.99
C GLU A 859 -22.06 -5.21 5.19
N ARG A 860 -20.86 -4.77 5.61
CA ARG A 860 -20.09 -3.73 4.91
C ARG A 860 -19.15 -4.38 3.90
N LEU A 861 -19.29 -4.02 2.62
CA LEU A 861 -18.34 -4.41 1.58
C LEU A 861 -17.09 -3.50 1.58
N GLY A 862 -15.97 -4.06 1.15
CA GLY A 862 -14.77 -3.31 0.78
C GLY A 862 -14.74 -3.01 -0.71
N GLY A 863 -13.55 -2.65 -1.21
CA GLY A 863 -13.31 -2.46 -2.64
C GLY A 863 -14.01 -1.25 -3.26
N CYS A 864 -14.13 -1.27 -4.59
CA CYS A 864 -14.74 -0.21 -5.38
C CYS A 864 -15.82 -0.82 -6.28
N CYS A 865 -16.89 -0.07 -6.58
CA CYS A 865 -17.88 -0.49 -7.56
C CYS A 865 -17.32 -0.58 -8.99
N GLY A 866 -16.18 0.05 -9.27
CA GLY A 866 -15.54 0.04 -10.59
C GLY A 866 -15.98 1.16 -11.54
N LEU A 867 -17.04 1.93 -11.24
CA LEU A 867 -17.48 3.02 -12.12
C LEU A 867 -16.77 4.36 -11.85
N ALA A 868 -16.59 4.72 -10.58
CA ALA A 868 -15.89 5.92 -10.06
C ALA A 868 -15.78 7.13 -11.02
N GLY A 869 -16.76 8.04 -10.94
CA GLY A 869 -16.76 9.26 -11.74
C GLY A 869 -16.89 8.98 -13.25
N ASN A 870 -16.03 9.59 -14.07
CA ASN A 870 -16.00 9.35 -15.52
C ASN A 870 -15.32 8.03 -15.91
N PHE A 871 -14.55 7.41 -15.00
CA PHE A 871 -13.65 6.30 -15.34
C PHE A 871 -14.36 5.16 -16.07
N GLY A 872 -15.35 4.53 -15.44
CA GLY A 872 -16.00 3.35 -16.01
C GLY A 872 -16.94 3.65 -17.18
N VAL A 873 -17.18 4.94 -17.47
CA VAL A 873 -17.96 5.40 -18.63
C VAL A 873 -17.07 5.66 -19.84
N GLU A 874 -15.80 6.02 -19.61
CA GLU A 874 -14.84 6.38 -20.64
C GLU A 874 -14.48 5.19 -21.55
N ARG A 875 -14.29 5.48 -22.84
CA ARG A 875 -13.96 4.45 -23.83
C ARG A 875 -12.64 3.78 -23.48
N GLY A 876 -12.62 2.44 -23.51
CA GLY A 876 -11.43 1.64 -23.23
C GLY A 876 -11.34 1.16 -21.77
N HIS A 877 -12.19 1.68 -20.87
CA HIS A 877 -12.15 1.33 -19.45
C HIS A 877 -13.23 0.34 -19.00
N TYR A 878 -14.21 0.04 -19.86
CA TYR A 878 -15.37 -0.77 -19.45
C TYR A 878 -14.97 -2.15 -18.90
N ASP A 879 -14.07 -2.87 -19.57
CA ASP A 879 -13.70 -4.23 -19.15
C ASP A 879 -12.98 -4.22 -17.79
N VAL A 880 -12.10 -3.23 -17.56
CA VAL A 880 -11.46 -3.02 -16.25
C VAL A 880 -12.49 -2.59 -15.20
N SER A 881 -13.46 -1.75 -15.57
CA SER A 881 -14.55 -1.32 -14.68
C SER A 881 -15.41 -2.49 -14.22
N VAL A 882 -15.74 -3.43 -15.11
CA VAL A 882 -16.47 -4.66 -14.77
C VAL A 882 -15.61 -5.57 -13.90
N ALA A 883 -14.36 -5.82 -14.28
CA ALA A 883 -13.44 -6.65 -13.49
C ALA A 883 -13.22 -6.10 -12.07
N ILE A 884 -13.26 -4.77 -11.87
CA ILE A 884 -13.22 -4.19 -10.53
C ILE A 884 -14.48 -4.55 -9.72
N ALA A 885 -15.66 -4.48 -10.34
CA ALA A 885 -16.92 -4.83 -9.70
C ALA A 885 -17.01 -6.33 -9.34
N GLU A 886 -16.37 -7.18 -10.13
CA GLU A 886 -16.31 -8.64 -9.92
C GLU A 886 -15.47 -9.07 -8.70
N HIS A 887 -14.64 -8.20 -8.12
CA HIS A 887 -13.83 -8.59 -6.94
C HIS A 887 -14.68 -8.88 -5.69
N GLN A 888 -15.73 -8.09 -5.46
CA GLN A 888 -16.56 -8.24 -4.26
C GLN A 888 -18.02 -7.84 -4.48
N LEU A 889 -18.28 -6.75 -5.22
CA LEU A 889 -19.62 -6.19 -5.37
C LEU A 889 -20.57 -7.14 -6.11
N LEU A 890 -20.22 -7.55 -7.33
CA LEU A 890 -21.09 -8.39 -8.16
C LEU A 890 -21.31 -9.79 -7.56
N PRO A 891 -20.27 -10.53 -7.12
CA PRO A 891 -20.47 -11.83 -6.48
C PRO A 891 -21.38 -11.75 -5.24
N THR A 892 -21.30 -10.66 -4.48
CA THR A 892 -22.17 -10.47 -3.32
C THR A 892 -23.61 -10.20 -3.74
N ILE A 893 -23.82 -9.30 -4.70
CA ILE A 893 -25.15 -8.96 -5.23
C ILE A 893 -25.88 -10.19 -5.79
N GLU A 894 -25.15 -11.11 -6.43
CA GLU A 894 -25.70 -12.33 -7.00
C GLU A 894 -26.12 -13.36 -5.93
N ARG A 895 -25.45 -13.36 -4.77
CA ARG A 895 -25.69 -14.32 -3.69
C ARG A 895 -26.80 -13.90 -2.72
N ILE A 896 -27.06 -12.60 -2.57
CA ILE A 896 -27.98 -12.07 -1.55
C ILE A 896 -29.46 -12.27 -1.93
N ARG A 897 -30.32 -12.41 -0.91
CA ARG A 897 -31.75 -12.66 -1.10
C ARG A 897 -32.46 -11.45 -1.73
N PRO A 898 -33.58 -11.62 -2.46
CA PRO A 898 -34.29 -10.51 -3.12
C PRO A 898 -34.71 -9.36 -2.19
N GLU A 899 -35.03 -9.67 -0.94
CA GLU A 899 -35.44 -8.72 0.10
C GLU A 899 -34.29 -7.94 0.76
N THR A 900 -33.04 -8.37 0.58
CA THR A 900 -31.87 -7.69 1.13
C THR A 900 -31.70 -6.30 0.51
N VAL A 901 -31.50 -5.28 1.35
CA VAL A 901 -31.26 -3.91 0.89
C VAL A 901 -29.81 -3.79 0.41
N VAL A 902 -29.62 -3.29 -0.81
CA VAL A 902 -28.30 -2.93 -1.34
C VAL A 902 -28.10 -1.43 -1.15
N LEU A 903 -27.37 -1.05 -0.11
CA LEU A 903 -27.15 0.36 0.24
C LEU A 903 -25.95 0.92 -0.53
N ALA A 904 -26.15 2.00 -1.28
CA ALA A 904 -25.12 2.70 -2.04
C ALA A 904 -25.45 4.20 -2.20
N ASP A 905 -24.73 5.06 -1.49
CA ASP A 905 -25.01 6.51 -1.49
C ASP A 905 -24.49 7.24 -2.73
N GLY A 906 -23.45 6.73 -3.38
CA GLY A 906 -22.95 7.32 -4.61
C GLY A 906 -23.79 6.99 -5.83
N TYR A 907 -24.12 8.00 -6.63
CA TYR A 907 -24.82 7.84 -7.90
C TYR A 907 -24.09 6.88 -8.84
N SER A 908 -22.75 6.94 -8.85
CA SER A 908 -21.93 6.04 -9.67
C SER A 908 -22.04 4.57 -9.24
N CYS A 909 -22.07 4.30 -7.93
CA CYS A 909 -22.24 2.96 -7.39
C CYS A 909 -23.64 2.41 -7.72
N ARG A 910 -24.70 3.21 -7.53
CA ARG A 910 -26.06 2.82 -7.92
C ARG A 910 -26.18 2.54 -9.41
N THR A 911 -25.57 3.38 -10.24
CA THR A 911 -25.57 3.20 -11.71
C THR A 911 -24.87 1.89 -12.09
N GLN A 912 -23.71 1.59 -11.50
CA GLN A 912 -23.01 0.32 -11.78
C GLN A 912 -23.85 -0.89 -11.36
N ILE A 913 -24.48 -0.83 -10.19
CA ILE A 913 -25.35 -1.90 -9.67
C ILE A 913 -26.52 -2.14 -10.62
N ALA A 914 -27.13 -1.07 -11.16
CA ALA A 914 -28.24 -1.16 -12.09
C ALA A 914 -27.80 -1.60 -13.51
N ASP A 915 -26.62 -1.18 -13.96
CA ASP A 915 -26.08 -1.51 -15.29
C ASP A 915 -25.59 -2.96 -15.39
N LEU A 916 -24.91 -3.46 -14.36
CA LEU A 916 -24.27 -4.78 -14.37
C LEU A 916 -25.03 -5.82 -13.55
N GLY A 917 -25.79 -5.39 -12.54
CA GLY A 917 -26.58 -6.27 -11.69
C GLY A 917 -28.06 -6.29 -12.10
N ARG A 918 -28.81 -7.21 -11.47
CA ARG A 918 -30.28 -7.25 -11.55
C ARG A 918 -30.96 -6.60 -10.34
N ARG A 919 -30.25 -5.70 -9.66
CA ARG A 919 -30.69 -5.04 -8.43
C ARG A 919 -30.62 -3.53 -8.59
N GLN A 920 -31.30 -2.80 -7.71
CA GLN A 920 -31.21 -1.35 -7.60
C GLN A 920 -30.54 -1.01 -6.28
N GLY A 921 -29.63 -0.04 -6.30
CA GLY A 921 -29.04 0.48 -5.07
C GLY A 921 -29.95 1.53 -4.42
N THR A 922 -30.03 1.51 -3.09
CA THR A 922 -30.80 2.45 -2.27
C THR A 922 -29.86 3.43 -1.59
N HIS A 923 -30.21 4.71 -1.51
CA HIS A 923 -29.47 5.70 -0.72
C HIS A 923 -29.88 5.66 0.76
N LEU A 924 -28.98 5.99 1.70
CA LEU A 924 -29.26 5.98 3.14
C LEU A 924 -30.51 6.77 3.51
N ALA A 925 -30.63 7.99 2.98
CA ALA A 925 -31.80 8.83 3.16
C ALA A 925 -33.12 8.15 2.75
N GLN A 926 -33.13 7.39 1.64
CA GLN A 926 -34.33 6.67 1.20
C GLN A 926 -34.67 5.53 2.15
N LEU A 927 -33.66 4.77 2.58
CA LEU A 927 -33.84 3.69 3.55
C LEU A 927 -34.45 4.21 4.87
N LEU A 928 -34.00 5.38 5.33
CA LEU A 928 -34.52 6.02 6.55
C LEU A 928 -35.92 6.64 6.34
N ALA A 929 -36.23 7.16 5.14
CA ALA A 929 -37.53 7.79 4.86
C ALA A 929 -38.67 6.78 4.63
N ASP A 930 -38.39 5.62 4.02
CA ASP A 930 -39.42 4.70 3.50
C ASP A 930 -40.16 3.90 4.60
N GLN A 931 -39.58 3.72 5.78
CA GLN A 931 -40.18 2.87 6.84
C GLN A 931 -41.12 3.62 7.81
N GLY A 932 -41.13 4.96 7.79
CA GLY A 932 -42.12 5.74 8.55
C GLY A 932 -43.57 5.62 8.04
N LYS A 933 -43.82 4.84 6.99
CA LYS A 933 -45.14 4.66 6.34
C LYS A 933 -45.73 3.24 6.44
N ARG A 934 -45.05 2.30 7.11
CA ARG A 934 -45.51 0.91 7.29
C ARG A 934 -45.88 0.55 8.73
N GLY A 935 -46.01 1.55 9.61
CA GLY A 935 -46.55 1.43 10.96
C GLY A 935 -48.04 1.72 11.00
#